data_AF-A0A3B8Q1H0-F1
#
_entry.id   AF-A0A3B8Q1H0-F1
#
_cell.length_a   1.000
_cell.length_b   1.000
_cell.length_c   1.000
_cell.angle_alpha   90.00
_cell.angle_beta   90.00
_cell.angle_gamma   90.00
#
_symmetry.space_group_name_H-M   'P 1'
#
loop_
_entity.id
_entity.type
_entity.pdbx_description
1 polymer ?
#
loop_
_entity_poly.entity_id
_entity_poly.type
_entity_poly.pdbx_seq_one_letter_code
_entity_poly.pdbx_strand_id
1 'polypeptide(L)'
;MSWNQTLRSIEAAARRHERESRARYRQIQSQSKESARLSAQERARVEFSAFMSQIEVLTSIHKECGPFGDWEALSATPPPLAPIQEHRRAGDVISRRDGYSPGFLDKLLGKASKQMEAFALELLVATRADEQEFTEKCAAYESALSNWRDQTQLAQEVLSGSSEAYSRVLAELAPFSEMSDLGSLLTFQVRGASVIEVSVSVNADRVIPHEMKSLTATGRLSSKAMPKARFNEIYADYVAGCLLRVAREAFALLPLDVVLATAWADVFDSRTGHTENHAILSAAITRSTVKRLNFERLDPSDAIENFLHRGDFIASRKSGAFAPIVPLTIADLSPDSQPTRPGTHVFPTVGDYVSAGNSNPFSERWAEALKKNQIEFGFLCLTANQVAGALNRDNKDTFTVSESREIASAVQEFGYCLEPDPRFGAGNYWGSQELGIFPPVGGPVEKPSAHFLGASALLQLCLLVAAADGTVERSELDRFRVFIEAQHQFSPQEHQRLIVLETLLARNPAAAKVTLGRTAKRVPKEKHHVIAQFLVEVAAADSVISPKEHKALGRIFAALDLPQEILDTLIRGLATPGGEVVIQEPSADSSGEKIPLRKAAGRDPNALVLDMSRIAAISAETNEVIGLLARAMEEPEDNSTVASTPTQIVTPSLAPMPTNQTPGPSQSPASFPHLEARFHPAIRELLQAEQWTRAAFDDVARRHQLMPFGLMEALNEWSNEYLGDQLLEGEDIIIVHRQLLSNQSHV
;
A
#
# COMPACT_ATOMS: atom_id res chain seq x y z
N MET A 1 32.01 -86.03 19.64
CA MET A 1 32.05 -84.72 20.34
C MET A 1 30.79 -84.58 21.18
N SER A 2 30.88 -84.11 22.42
CA SER A 2 29.76 -84.09 23.38
C SER A 2 28.78 -82.94 23.12
N TRP A 3 27.48 -83.19 23.19
CA TRP A 3 26.37 -82.22 23.02
C TRP A 3 26.55 -80.93 23.87
N ASN A 4 27.14 -81.06 25.05
CA ASN A 4 27.44 -79.93 25.95
C ASN A 4 28.53 -79.00 25.41
N GLN A 5 29.41 -79.50 24.53
CA GLN A 5 30.48 -78.72 23.90
C GLN A 5 29.92 -77.85 22.76
N THR A 6 28.92 -78.35 22.03
CA THR A 6 28.18 -77.64 20.98
C THR A 6 27.27 -76.56 21.56
N LEU A 7 26.57 -76.82 22.66
CA LEU A 7 25.76 -75.80 23.37
C LEU A 7 26.63 -74.64 23.89
N ARG A 8 27.79 -74.92 24.49
CA ARG A 8 28.73 -73.89 24.95
C ARG A 8 29.33 -73.09 23.79
N SER A 9 29.58 -73.71 22.63
CA SER A 9 30.09 -72.98 21.46
C SER A 9 29.03 -72.07 20.85
N ILE A 10 27.75 -72.49 20.84
CA ILE A 10 26.60 -71.68 20.42
C ILE A 10 26.36 -70.51 21.38
N GLU A 11 26.37 -70.74 22.70
CA GLU A 11 26.26 -69.65 23.70
C GLU A 11 27.44 -68.67 23.62
N ALA A 12 28.66 -69.18 23.42
CA ALA A 12 29.85 -68.34 23.23
C ALA A 12 29.83 -67.57 21.91
N ALA A 13 29.19 -68.11 20.86
CA ALA A 13 28.96 -67.41 19.60
C ALA A 13 27.88 -66.32 19.76
N ALA A 14 26.78 -66.61 20.47
CA ALA A 14 25.74 -65.63 20.78
C ALA A 14 26.27 -64.44 21.60
N ARG A 15 27.09 -64.68 22.63
CA ARG A 15 27.75 -63.61 23.42
C ARG A 15 28.81 -62.83 22.62
N ARG A 16 29.38 -63.41 21.56
CA ARG A 16 30.29 -62.69 20.64
C ARG A 16 29.49 -61.78 19.72
N HIS A 17 28.42 -62.31 19.12
CA HIS A 17 27.50 -61.54 18.27
C HIS A 17 26.84 -60.38 19.03
N GLU A 18 26.45 -60.57 20.30
CA GLU A 18 25.90 -59.51 21.14
C GLU A 18 26.93 -58.41 21.46
N ARG A 19 28.20 -58.78 21.70
CA ARG A 19 29.30 -57.82 21.92
C ARG A 19 29.64 -57.04 20.64
N GLU A 20 29.66 -57.71 19.50
CA GLU A 20 29.89 -57.07 18.19
C GLU A 20 28.75 -56.12 17.82
N SER A 21 27.49 -56.52 18.06
CA SER A 21 26.32 -55.65 17.88
C SER A 21 26.38 -54.41 18.78
N ARG A 22 26.72 -54.57 20.07
CA ARG A 22 26.92 -53.44 21.00
C ARG A 22 28.10 -52.54 20.59
N ALA A 23 29.19 -53.11 20.09
CA ALA A 23 30.34 -52.35 19.60
C ALA A 23 29.97 -51.52 18.35
N ARG A 24 29.29 -52.14 17.38
CA ARG A 24 28.76 -51.46 16.18
C ARG A 24 27.77 -50.35 16.55
N TYR A 25 26.86 -50.61 17.48
CA TYR A 25 25.90 -49.60 17.96
C TYR A 25 26.60 -48.40 18.61
N ARG A 26 27.63 -48.61 19.44
CA ARG A 26 28.43 -47.53 20.03
C ARG A 26 29.23 -46.75 18.98
N GLN A 27 29.78 -47.45 17.98
CA GLN A 27 30.52 -46.81 16.88
C GLN A 27 29.59 -45.91 16.05
N ILE A 28 28.41 -46.41 15.68
CA ILE A 28 27.37 -45.63 14.98
C ILE A 28 26.94 -44.42 15.83
N GLN A 29 26.73 -44.59 17.14
CA GLN A 29 26.41 -43.48 18.04
C GLN A 29 27.54 -42.43 18.13
N SER A 30 28.81 -42.85 18.15
CA SER A 30 29.95 -41.92 18.16
C SER A 30 30.03 -41.12 16.86
N GLN A 31 29.92 -41.79 15.72
CA GLN A 31 29.90 -41.15 14.40
C GLN A 31 28.72 -40.18 14.26
N SER A 32 27.53 -40.57 14.75
CA SER A 32 26.34 -39.71 14.77
C SER A 32 26.57 -38.46 15.65
N LYS A 33 27.17 -38.60 16.84
CA LYS A 33 27.50 -37.46 17.71
C LYS A 33 28.53 -36.52 17.08
N GLU A 34 29.53 -37.06 16.39
CA GLU A 34 30.56 -36.28 15.72
C GLU A 34 29.99 -35.52 14.51
N SER A 35 29.19 -36.19 13.68
CA SER A 35 28.47 -35.56 12.56
C SER A 35 27.52 -34.47 13.05
N ALA A 36 26.74 -34.72 14.11
CA ALA A 36 25.87 -33.72 14.73
C ALA A 36 26.67 -32.52 15.26
N ARG A 37 27.85 -32.74 15.84
CA ARG A 37 28.74 -31.67 16.31
C ARG A 37 29.26 -30.81 15.16
N LEU A 38 29.72 -31.43 14.06
CA LEU A 38 30.20 -30.71 12.87
C LEU A 38 29.08 -29.90 12.23
N SER A 39 27.90 -30.50 12.06
CA SER A 39 26.72 -29.81 11.51
C SER A 39 26.30 -28.62 12.39
N ALA A 40 26.35 -28.76 13.71
CA ALA A 40 26.05 -27.65 14.63
C ALA A 40 27.09 -26.50 14.53
N GLN A 41 28.37 -26.82 14.36
CA GLN A 41 29.42 -25.82 14.16
C GLN A 41 29.29 -25.10 12.81
N GLU A 42 28.91 -25.82 11.76
CA GLU A 42 28.67 -25.24 10.44
C GLU A 42 27.46 -24.30 10.46
N ARG A 43 26.34 -24.71 11.06
CA ARG A 43 25.18 -23.84 11.28
C ARG A 43 25.54 -22.58 12.06
N ALA A 44 26.33 -22.72 13.14
CA ALA A 44 26.81 -21.57 13.90
C ALA A 44 27.67 -20.60 13.07
N ARG A 45 28.51 -21.11 12.18
CA ARG A 45 29.32 -20.28 11.26
C ARG A 45 28.46 -19.53 10.24
N VAL A 46 27.50 -20.22 9.63
CA VAL A 46 26.57 -19.61 8.67
C VAL A 46 25.77 -18.49 9.35
N GLU A 47 25.25 -18.74 10.55
CA GLU A 47 24.47 -17.76 11.30
C GLU A 47 25.32 -16.55 11.74
N PHE A 48 26.56 -16.78 12.17
CA PHE A 48 27.49 -15.69 12.47
C PHE A 48 27.85 -14.88 11.22
N SER A 49 28.07 -15.55 10.08
CA SER A 49 28.34 -14.89 8.81
C SER A 49 27.17 -14.03 8.34
N ALA A 50 25.93 -14.53 8.46
CA ALA A 50 24.72 -13.78 8.14
C ALA A 50 24.57 -12.54 9.03
N PHE A 51 24.85 -12.66 10.33
CA PHE A 51 24.85 -11.51 11.25
C PHE A 51 25.90 -10.47 10.88
N MET A 52 27.14 -10.89 10.59
CA MET A 52 28.20 -9.95 10.19
C MET A 52 27.86 -9.26 8.88
N SER A 53 27.31 -9.98 7.90
CA SER A 53 26.84 -9.42 6.64
C SER A 53 25.73 -8.41 6.84
N GLN A 54 24.78 -8.66 7.76
CA GLN A 54 23.73 -7.69 8.09
C GLN A 54 24.33 -6.39 8.65
N ILE A 55 25.26 -6.47 9.60
CA ILE A 55 25.92 -5.27 10.15
C ILE A 55 26.72 -4.53 9.08
N GLU A 56 27.39 -5.26 8.18
CA GLU A 56 28.15 -4.68 7.07
C GLU A 56 27.23 -3.91 6.11
N VAL A 57 26.07 -4.46 5.72
CA VAL A 57 25.09 -3.74 4.88
C VAL A 57 24.67 -2.42 5.52
N LEU A 58 24.33 -2.43 6.81
CA LEU A 58 23.90 -1.22 7.53
C LEU A 58 24.98 -0.14 7.62
N THR A 59 26.24 -0.55 7.78
CA THR A 59 27.38 0.36 7.96
C THR A 59 28.08 0.71 6.65
N SER A 60 27.67 0.14 5.52
CA SER A 60 28.26 0.37 4.20
C SER A 60 27.28 0.85 3.15
N ILE A 61 26.03 1.12 3.53
CA ILE A 61 24.97 1.59 2.63
C ILE A 61 25.39 2.81 1.79
N HIS A 62 26.19 3.72 2.34
CA HIS A 62 26.71 4.90 1.64
C HIS A 62 27.65 4.60 0.49
N LYS A 63 28.17 3.37 0.37
CA LYS A 63 29.08 2.95 -0.70
C LYS A 63 28.36 2.67 -2.01
N GLU A 64 27.12 2.22 -1.92
CA GLU A 64 26.28 1.92 -3.07
C GLU A 64 25.81 3.23 -3.74
N CYS A 65 25.80 3.21 -5.07
CA CYS A 65 25.30 4.30 -5.90
C CYS A 65 25.07 3.75 -7.31
N GLY A 66 23.89 4.04 -7.87
CA GLY A 66 23.56 3.68 -9.24
C GLY A 66 24.44 4.35 -10.30
N PRO A 67 24.30 3.96 -11.57
CA PRO A 67 25.02 4.57 -12.67
C PRO A 67 24.68 6.07 -12.81
N PHE A 68 25.63 6.85 -13.33
CA PHE A 68 25.43 8.27 -13.60
C PHE A 68 24.60 8.47 -14.88
N GLY A 69 23.58 9.33 -14.81
CA GLY A 69 22.83 9.75 -15.97
C GLY A 69 23.61 10.78 -16.79
N ASP A 70 24.01 10.42 -18.01
CA ASP A 70 24.60 11.36 -18.97
C ASP A 70 23.51 12.01 -19.83
N TRP A 71 22.84 12.99 -19.23
CA TRP A 71 21.74 13.72 -19.88
C TRP A 71 22.20 14.54 -21.08
N GLU A 72 23.44 15.03 -21.07
CA GLU A 72 24.03 15.75 -22.21
C GLU A 72 24.13 14.81 -23.41
N ALA A 73 24.69 13.61 -23.24
CA ALA A 73 24.76 12.61 -24.30
C ALA A 73 23.37 12.16 -24.76
N LEU A 74 22.43 11.94 -23.83
CA LEU A 74 21.07 11.51 -24.18
C LEU A 74 20.36 12.59 -25.01
N SER A 75 20.44 13.86 -24.61
CA SER A 75 19.85 14.99 -25.34
C SER A 75 20.46 15.19 -26.74
N ALA A 76 21.72 14.78 -26.94
CA ALA A 76 22.45 14.89 -28.19
C ALA A 76 22.34 13.65 -29.10
N THR A 77 21.54 12.64 -28.70
CA THR A 77 21.36 11.42 -29.49
C THR A 77 20.70 11.74 -30.83
N PRO A 78 21.26 11.32 -31.98
CA PRO A 78 20.66 11.60 -33.29
C PRO A 78 19.34 10.82 -33.47
N PRO A 79 18.37 11.34 -34.25
CA PRO A 79 17.13 10.64 -34.52
C PRO A 79 17.37 9.33 -35.29
N PRO A 80 16.49 8.32 -35.12
CA PRO A 80 16.58 7.09 -35.90
C PRO A 80 16.48 7.38 -37.40
N LEU A 81 17.11 6.53 -38.22
CA LEU A 81 17.11 6.68 -39.66
C LEU A 81 15.79 6.20 -40.26
N ALA A 82 15.20 7.00 -41.15
CA ALA A 82 13.98 6.62 -41.85
C ALA A 82 14.22 5.40 -42.76
N PRO A 83 13.31 4.41 -42.75
CA PRO A 83 13.45 3.24 -43.60
C PRO A 83 13.29 3.62 -45.08
N ILE A 84 14.05 2.94 -45.93
CA ILE A 84 14.00 3.09 -47.38
C ILE A 84 13.31 1.86 -47.96
N GLN A 85 12.42 2.07 -48.92
CA GLN A 85 11.76 0.95 -49.61
C GLN A 85 12.76 0.28 -50.55
N GLU A 86 13.13 -0.95 -50.24
CA GLU A 86 13.98 -1.79 -51.08
C GLU A 86 13.13 -2.76 -51.90
N HIS A 87 13.52 -3.01 -53.15
CA HIS A 87 12.84 -3.94 -54.05
C HIS A 87 13.69 -5.19 -54.31
N ARG A 88 14.28 -5.76 -53.25
CA ARG A 88 15.28 -6.82 -53.36
C ARG A 88 14.69 -8.09 -53.95
N ARG A 89 13.50 -8.51 -53.49
CA ARG A 89 12.86 -9.75 -53.94
C ARG A 89 12.26 -9.56 -55.33
N ALA A 90 11.57 -8.45 -55.56
CA ALA A 90 11.05 -8.13 -56.89
C ALA A 90 12.18 -8.03 -57.94
N GLY A 91 13.31 -7.42 -57.58
CA GLY A 91 14.50 -7.32 -58.42
C GLY A 91 15.12 -8.67 -58.78
N ASP A 92 15.16 -9.64 -57.85
CA ASP A 92 15.62 -11.01 -58.12
C ASP A 92 14.71 -11.72 -59.14
N VAL A 93 13.39 -11.61 -58.98
CA VAL A 93 12.42 -12.21 -59.91
C VAL A 93 12.53 -11.60 -61.30
N ILE A 94 12.69 -10.27 -61.41
CA ILE A 94 12.92 -9.58 -62.69
C ILE A 94 14.21 -10.08 -63.34
N SER A 95 15.29 -10.20 -62.57
CA SER A 95 16.58 -10.69 -63.08
C SER A 95 16.48 -12.13 -63.60
N ARG A 96 15.79 -13.02 -62.88
CA ARG A 96 15.56 -14.41 -63.32
C ARG A 96 14.65 -14.50 -64.55
N ARG A 97 13.61 -13.66 -64.63
CA ARG A 97 12.73 -13.57 -65.79
C ARG A 97 13.50 -13.12 -67.03
N ASP A 98 14.31 -12.08 -66.91
CA ASP A 98 15.05 -11.49 -68.03
C ASP A 98 16.19 -12.40 -68.52
N GLY A 99 16.72 -13.26 -67.63
CA GLY A 99 17.67 -14.31 -67.98
C GLY A 99 17.05 -15.58 -68.59
N TYR A 100 15.72 -15.71 -68.65
CA TYR A 100 15.05 -16.92 -69.14
C TYR A 100 14.93 -16.95 -70.68
N SER A 101 15.56 -17.94 -71.32
CA SER A 101 15.48 -18.16 -72.77
C SER A 101 14.86 -19.54 -73.10
N PRO A 102 13.58 -19.62 -73.51
CA PRO A 102 12.91 -20.89 -73.79
C PRO A 102 13.36 -21.55 -75.12
N GLY A 103 13.49 -22.88 -75.12
CA GLY A 103 13.80 -23.67 -76.31
C GLY A 103 12.62 -23.84 -77.29
N PHE A 104 12.89 -24.38 -78.49
CA PHE A 104 11.87 -24.51 -79.55
C PHE A 104 10.68 -25.42 -79.16
N LEU A 105 10.95 -26.50 -78.43
CA LEU A 105 9.91 -27.42 -77.91
C LEU A 105 9.09 -26.80 -76.77
N ASP A 106 9.69 -25.94 -75.94
CA ASP A 106 9.00 -25.28 -74.82
C ASP A 106 7.99 -24.23 -75.30
N LYS A 107 8.25 -23.62 -76.45
CA LYS A 107 7.32 -22.71 -77.13
C LYS A 107 6.14 -23.46 -77.75
N LEU A 108 6.40 -24.60 -78.40
CA LEU A 108 5.37 -25.41 -79.08
C LEU A 108 4.41 -26.11 -78.10
N LEU A 109 4.89 -26.50 -76.92
CA LEU A 109 4.11 -27.18 -75.88
C LEU A 109 3.45 -26.23 -74.86
N GLY A 110 3.54 -24.90 -75.04
CA GLY A 110 2.95 -23.91 -74.15
C GLY A 110 3.63 -23.76 -72.77
N LYS A 111 4.76 -24.44 -72.53
CA LYS A 111 5.53 -24.36 -71.27
C LYS A 111 6.12 -22.97 -71.06
N ALA A 112 6.57 -22.31 -72.12
CA ALA A 112 7.09 -20.94 -72.04
C ALA A 112 6.02 -19.93 -71.55
N SER A 113 4.75 -20.11 -71.95
CA SER A 113 3.63 -19.27 -71.47
C SER A 113 3.37 -19.48 -69.99
N LYS A 114 3.29 -20.75 -69.55
CA LYS A 114 3.10 -21.10 -68.13
C LYS A 114 4.24 -20.58 -67.25
N GLN A 115 5.48 -20.62 -67.74
CA GLN A 115 6.63 -20.10 -67.00
C GLN A 115 6.57 -18.57 -66.87
N MET A 116 6.11 -17.86 -67.90
CA MET A 116 5.93 -16.40 -67.85
C MET A 116 4.80 -16.00 -66.90
N GLU A 117 3.70 -16.75 -66.88
CA GLU A 117 2.61 -16.60 -65.89
C GLU A 117 3.12 -16.87 -64.47
N ALA A 118 3.98 -17.88 -64.28
CA ALA A 118 4.60 -18.17 -62.99
C ALA A 118 5.50 -17.01 -62.52
N PHE A 119 6.33 -16.45 -63.39
CA PHE A 119 7.15 -15.26 -63.06
C PHE A 119 6.29 -14.03 -62.75
N ALA A 120 5.16 -13.85 -63.43
CA ALA A 120 4.23 -12.75 -63.14
C ALA A 120 3.60 -12.90 -61.74
N LEU A 121 3.18 -14.11 -61.39
CA LEU A 121 2.66 -14.40 -60.05
C LEU A 121 3.74 -14.25 -58.96
N GLU A 122 4.96 -14.76 -59.22
CA GLU A 122 6.09 -14.65 -58.31
C GLU A 122 6.50 -13.19 -58.10
N LEU A 123 6.48 -12.36 -59.14
CA LEU A 123 6.78 -10.93 -59.05
C LEU A 123 5.75 -10.20 -58.20
N LEU A 124 4.47 -10.53 -58.33
CA LEU A 124 3.40 -9.98 -57.48
C LEU A 124 3.64 -10.34 -56.01
N VAL A 125 3.89 -11.62 -55.72
CA VAL A 125 4.18 -12.09 -54.35
C VAL A 125 5.43 -11.41 -53.79
N ALA A 126 6.50 -11.32 -54.57
CA ALA A 126 7.74 -10.68 -54.17
C ALA A 126 7.57 -9.18 -53.90
N THR A 127 6.83 -8.47 -54.75
CA THR A 127 6.51 -7.04 -54.56
C THR A 127 5.71 -6.83 -53.28
N ARG A 128 4.67 -7.64 -53.06
CA ARG A 128 3.86 -7.58 -51.84
C ARG A 128 4.68 -7.88 -50.58
N ALA A 129 5.63 -8.81 -50.67
CA ALA A 129 6.49 -9.15 -49.54
C ALA A 129 7.51 -8.03 -49.23
N ASP A 130 8.07 -7.37 -50.26
CA ASP A 130 8.91 -6.18 -50.12
C ASP A 130 8.12 -4.99 -49.53
N GLU A 131 6.86 -4.78 -49.93
CA GLU A 131 5.95 -3.79 -49.36
C GLU A 131 5.61 -4.08 -47.89
N GLN A 132 5.35 -5.34 -47.54
CA GLN A 132 5.10 -5.75 -46.15
C GLN A 132 6.31 -5.51 -45.25
N GLU A 133 7.50 -5.90 -45.68
CA GLU A 133 8.74 -5.63 -44.93
C GLU A 133 8.98 -4.13 -44.76
N PHE A 134 8.72 -3.32 -45.80
CA PHE A 134 8.81 -1.86 -45.69
C PHE A 134 7.81 -1.31 -44.68
N THR A 135 6.56 -1.80 -44.69
CA THR A 135 5.51 -1.39 -43.75
C THR A 135 5.89 -1.73 -42.30
N GLU A 136 6.44 -2.93 -42.06
CA GLU A 136 6.95 -3.34 -40.74
C GLU A 136 8.10 -2.45 -40.27
N LYS A 137 9.06 -2.13 -41.16
CA LYS A 137 10.15 -1.20 -40.86
C LYS A 137 9.65 0.22 -40.57
N CYS A 138 8.62 0.70 -41.28
CA CYS A 138 7.96 1.98 -40.99
C CYS A 138 7.33 2.00 -39.59
N ALA A 139 6.59 0.96 -39.21
CA ALA A 139 5.98 0.87 -37.88
C ALA A 139 7.04 0.82 -36.76
N ALA A 140 8.11 0.05 -36.94
CA ALA A 140 9.23 0.01 -36.00
C ALA A 140 9.94 1.38 -35.90
N TYR A 141 10.13 2.06 -37.03
CA TYR A 141 10.70 3.40 -37.07
C TYR A 141 9.83 4.43 -36.35
N GLU A 142 8.51 4.40 -36.52
CA GLU A 142 7.58 5.31 -35.82
C GLU A 142 7.67 5.15 -34.30
N SER A 143 7.70 3.90 -33.81
CA SER A 143 7.90 3.62 -32.38
C SER A 143 9.27 4.09 -31.88
N ALA A 144 10.34 3.81 -32.62
CA ALA A 144 11.69 4.26 -32.28
C ALA A 144 11.81 5.79 -32.26
N LEU A 145 11.15 6.47 -33.21
CA LEU A 145 11.14 7.93 -33.30
C LEU A 145 10.35 8.55 -32.14
N SER A 146 9.23 7.95 -31.73
CA SER A 146 8.47 8.39 -30.55
C SER A 146 9.32 8.27 -29.29
N ASN A 147 9.90 7.09 -29.05
CA ASN A 147 10.75 6.85 -27.87
C ASN A 147 11.95 7.81 -27.85
N TRP A 148 12.59 8.03 -29.01
CA TRP A 148 13.69 8.98 -29.12
C TRP A 148 13.25 10.41 -28.78
N ARG A 149 12.09 10.87 -29.26
CA ARG A 149 11.54 12.19 -28.91
C ARG A 149 11.30 12.30 -27.42
N ASP A 150 10.64 11.31 -26.82
CA ASP A 150 10.31 11.32 -25.39
C ASP A 150 11.58 11.35 -24.52
N GLN A 151 12.58 10.54 -24.87
CA GLN A 151 13.86 10.48 -24.15
C GLN A 151 14.70 11.75 -24.31
N THR A 152 14.80 12.29 -25.53
CA THR A 152 15.58 13.52 -25.78
C THR A 152 14.91 14.75 -25.16
N GLN A 153 13.57 14.81 -25.19
CA GLN A 153 12.80 15.85 -24.51
C GLN A 153 12.99 15.77 -23.00
N LEU A 154 12.83 14.59 -22.40
CA LEU A 154 13.06 14.40 -20.96
C LEU A 154 14.48 14.82 -20.56
N ALA A 155 15.49 14.45 -21.35
CA ALA A 155 16.88 14.84 -21.10
C ALA A 155 17.06 16.37 -21.11
N GLN A 156 16.42 17.08 -22.04
CA GLN A 156 16.45 18.55 -22.10
C GLN A 156 15.73 19.18 -20.90
N GLU A 157 14.59 18.63 -20.50
CA GLU A 157 13.84 19.10 -19.33
C GLU A 157 14.63 18.89 -18.03
N VAL A 158 15.32 17.76 -17.88
CA VAL A 158 16.24 17.50 -16.75
C VAL A 158 17.40 18.50 -16.74
N LEU A 159 18.04 18.74 -17.88
CA LEU A 159 19.14 19.71 -17.99
C LEU A 159 18.68 21.14 -17.71
N SER A 160 17.43 21.49 -18.03
CA SER A 160 16.86 22.80 -17.72
C SER A 160 16.41 22.95 -16.25
N GLY A 161 16.44 21.87 -15.46
CA GLY A 161 16.04 21.89 -14.05
C GLY A 161 14.53 21.84 -13.82
N SER A 162 13.77 21.23 -14.72
CA SER A 162 12.33 21.04 -14.57
C SER A 162 12.03 20.14 -13.37
N SER A 163 11.21 20.62 -12.44
CA SER A 163 10.79 19.85 -11.26
C SER A 163 9.97 18.63 -11.63
N GLU A 164 9.13 18.73 -12.65
CA GLU A 164 8.31 17.62 -13.15
C GLU A 164 9.20 16.53 -13.76
N ALA A 165 10.21 16.92 -14.54
CA ALA A 165 11.18 15.97 -15.09
C ALA A 165 11.99 15.27 -14.00
N TYR A 166 12.40 15.99 -12.94
CA TYR A 166 13.09 15.39 -11.79
C TYR A 166 12.22 14.37 -11.07
N SER A 167 10.96 14.73 -10.79
CA SER A 167 10.00 13.81 -10.19
C SER A 167 9.76 12.57 -11.06
N ARG A 168 9.62 12.75 -12.38
CA ARG A 168 9.46 11.65 -13.34
C ARG A 168 10.67 10.70 -13.33
N VAL A 169 11.89 11.23 -13.38
CA VAL A 169 13.12 10.43 -13.33
C VAL A 169 13.22 9.63 -12.03
N LEU A 170 12.94 10.26 -10.89
CA LEU A 170 13.01 9.58 -9.59
C LEU A 170 11.92 8.50 -9.44
N ALA A 171 10.73 8.73 -10.01
CA ALA A 171 9.65 7.76 -10.00
C ALA A 171 9.91 6.57 -10.95
N GLU A 172 10.40 6.82 -12.17
CA GLU A 172 10.66 5.77 -13.17
C GLU A 172 11.87 4.90 -12.80
N LEU A 173 12.94 5.50 -12.29
CA LEU A 173 14.17 4.76 -11.97
C LEU A 173 14.13 4.12 -10.58
N ALA A 174 13.26 4.61 -9.68
CA ALA A 174 13.10 4.12 -8.31
C ALA A 174 14.42 3.72 -7.62
N PRO A 175 15.45 4.60 -7.64
CA PRO A 175 16.83 4.21 -7.32
C PRO A 175 17.00 3.79 -5.85
N PHE A 176 16.05 4.19 -5.01
CA PHE A 176 16.05 3.94 -3.57
C PHE A 176 15.18 2.77 -3.12
N SER A 177 14.65 1.96 -4.04
CA SER A 177 13.78 0.82 -3.71
C SER A 177 14.41 -0.15 -2.71
N GLU A 178 15.73 -0.39 -2.82
CA GLU A 178 16.49 -1.22 -1.88
C GLU A 178 16.57 -0.63 -0.46
N MET A 179 16.45 0.70 -0.30
CA MET A 179 16.46 1.34 1.02
C MET A 179 15.14 1.11 1.77
N SER A 180 14.04 0.90 1.05
CA SER A 180 12.74 0.55 1.63
C SER A 180 12.78 -0.80 2.36
N ASP A 181 13.49 -1.78 1.81
CA ASP A 181 13.71 -3.10 2.44
C ASP A 181 14.51 -2.99 3.75
N LEU A 182 15.35 -1.96 3.86
CA LEU A 182 16.08 -1.60 5.07
C LEU A 182 15.24 -0.74 6.03
N GLY A 183 13.92 -0.69 5.86
CA GLY A 183 12.98 0.00 6.75
C GLY A 183 12.99 1.52 6.64
N SER A 184 13.47 2.07 5.51
CA SER A 184 13.49 3.52 5.28
C SER A 184 12.41 3.99 4.30
N LEU A 185 11.58 4.97 4.69
CA LEU A 185 10.66 5.64 3.76
C LEU A 185 11.29 6.94 3.26
N LEU A 186 11.17 7.21 1.95
CA LEU A 186 11.76 8.39 1.32
C LEU A 186 10.69 9.32 0.74
N THR A 187 10.86 10.62 0.92
CA THR A 187 10.01 11.65 0.33
C THR A 187 10.87 12.74 -0.28
N PHE A 188 10.55 13.13 -1.51
CA PHE A 188 11.30 14.11 -2.30
C PHE A 188 10.47 15.36 -2.52
N GLN A 189 11.09 16.53 -2.36
CA GLN A 189 10.50 17.81 -2.71
C GLN A 189 11.52 18.61 -3.52
N VAL A 190 11.18 18.87 -4.78
CA VAL A 190 12.02 19.70 -5.66
C VAL A 190 11.81 21.16 -5.28
N ARG A 191 12.90 21.84 -4.91
CA ARG A 191 12.87 23.23 -4.42
C ARG A 191 13.45 24.23 -5.41
N GLY A 192 14.04 23.76 -6.50
CA GLY A 192 14.55 24.54 -7.60
C GLY A 192 15.39 23.68 -8.55
N ALA A 193 15.96 24.30 -9.57
CA ALA A 193 16.74 23.62 -10.61
C ALA A 193 18.02 22.93 -10.07
N SER A 194 18.58 23.39 -8.95
CA SER A 194 19.85 22.88 -8.42
C SER A 194 19.75 22.33 -6.99
N VAL A 195 18.55 22.36 -6.37
CA VAL A 195 18.35 21.95 -4.98
C VAL A 195 17.13 21.06 -4.84
N ILE A 196 17.32 19.91 -4.19
CA ILE A 196 16.25 19.01 -3.78
C ILE A 196 16.26 18.82 -2.27
N GLU A 197 15.09 18.69 -1.69
CA GLU A 197 14.90 18.31 -0.29
C GLU A 197 14.44 16.86 -0.22
N VAL A 198 15.06 16.08 0.67
CA VAL A 198 14.77 14.66 0.85
C VAL A 198 14.57 14.36 2.32
N SER A 199 13.44 13.73 2.64
CA SER A 199 13.16 13.20 3.97
C SER A 199 13.33 11.69 3.97
N VAL A 200 14.05 11.17 4.96
CA VAL A 200 14.36 9.75 5.16
C VAL A 200 13.80 9.33 6.52
N SER A 201 12.71 8.57 6.56
CA SER A 201 12.20 8.01 7.81
C SER A 201 12.96 6.73 8.14
N VAL A 202 13.76 6.71 9.20
CA VAL A 202 14.60 5.59 9.61
C VAL A 202 14.00 4.85 10.81
N ASN A 203 13.99 3.52 10.76
CA ASN A 203 13.55 2.69 11.87
C ASN A 203 14.68 1.82 12.44
N ALA A 204 15.38 2.35 13.43
CA ALA A 204 16.55 1.68 14.03
C ALA A 204 16.19 0.36 14.72
N ASP A 205 15.07 0.33 15.45
CA ASP A 205 14.67 -0.81 16.28
C ASP A 205 14.25 -2.02 15.43
N ARG A 206 13.72 -1.79 14.21
CA ARG A 206 13.41 -2.87 13.26
C ARG A 206 14.66 -3.44 12.60
N VAL A 207 15.64 -2.58 12.33
CA VAL A 207 16.72 -2.86 11.37
C VAL A 207 18.01 -3.31 12.06
N ILE A 208 18.33 -2.71 13.21
CA ILE A 208 19.57 -2.97 13.95
C ILE A 208 19.33 -4.09 14.97
N PRO A 209 20.09 -5.21 14.91
CA PRO A 209 19.94 -6.29 15.88
C PRO A 209 20.19 -5.85 17.33
N HIS A 210 19.34 -6.29 18.26
CA HIS A 210 19.56 -6.07 19.70
C HIS A 210 20.52 -7.07 20.35
N GLU A 211 20.92 -8.12 19.63
CA GLU A 211 21.87 -9.13 20.09
C GLU A 211 23.16 -9.11 19.26
N MET A 212 24.29 -9.35 19.93
CA MET A 212 25.59 -9.54 19.31
C MET A 212 25.92 -11.04 19.27
N LYS A 213 26.18 -11.53 18.05
CA LYS A 213 26.60 -12.92 17.82
C LYS A 213 28.11 -13.02 17.69
N SER A 214 28.67 -14.09 18.25
CA SER A 214 30.11 -14.39 18.17
C SER A 214 30.34 -15.90 18.17
N LEU A 215 31.48 -16.35 17.64
CA LEU A 215 31.88 -17.76 17.74
C LEU A 215 32.78 -17.97 18.95
N THR A 216 32.47 -18.96 19.78
CA THR A 216 33.36 -19.41 20.85
C THR A 216 34.59 -20.12 20.26
N ALA A 217 35.66 -20.28 21.05
CA ALA A 217 36.84 -21.05 20.66
C ALA A 217 36.52 -22.51 20.23
N THR A 218 35.36 -23.04 20.62
CA THR A 218 34.87 -24.37 20.24
C THR A 218 34.02 -24.41 18.96
N GLY A 219 33.81 -23.25 18.30
CA GLY A 219 32.99 -23.11 17.09
C GLY A 219 31.48 -23.11 17.35
N ARG A 220 31.05 -22.96 18.61
CA ARG A 220 29.63 -22.76 18.95
C ARG A 220 29.26 -21.29 18.91
N LEU A 221 28.02 -21.00 18.50
CA LEU A 221 27.45 -19.66 18.53
C LEU A 221 27.21 -19.19 19.98
N SER A 222 27.62 -17.97 20.28
CA SER A 222 27.30 -17.25 21.50
C SER A 222 26.51 -16.00 21.11
N SER A 223 25.29 -15.88 21.62
CA SER A 223 24.50 -14.64 21.54
C SER A 223 24.50 -13.94 22.89
N LYS A 224 24.69 -12.62 22.88
CA LYS A 224 24.62 -11.75 24.07
C LYS A 224 23.90 -10.47 23.69
N ALA A 225 23.23 -9.82 24.64
CA ALA A 225 22.67 -8.49 24.40
C ALA A 225 23.75 -7.52 23.88
N MET A 226 23.41 -6.75 22.85
CA MET A 226 24.34 -5.79 22.25
C MET A 226 24.64 -4.67 23.26
N PRO A 227 25.92 -4.33 23.49
CA PRO A 227 26.26 -3.16 24.30
C PRO A 227 25.66 -1.90 23.69
N LYS A 228 25.00 -1.06 24.51
CA LYS A 228 24.35 0.19 24.06
C LYS A 228 25.27 1.07 23.21
N ALA A 229 26.54 1.21 23.61
CA ALA A 229 27.51 1.99 22.85
C ALA A 229 27.71 1.48 21.41
N ARG A 230 27.71 0.16 21.21
CA ARG A 230 27.86 -0.44 19.88
C ARG A 230 26.59 -0.28 19.03
N PHE A 231 25.42 -0.40 19.65
CA PHE A 231 24.15 -0.12 18.99
C PHE A 231 24.10 1.32 18.48
N ASN A 232 24.48 2.29 19.33
CA ASN A 232 24.47 3.71 18.98
C ASN A 232 25.47 4.05 17.86
N GLU A 233 26.63 3.39 17.83
CA GLU A 233 27.62 3.52 16.76
C GLU A 233 27.03 3.07 15.42
N ILE A 234 26.48 1.84 15.37
CA ILE A 234 25.83 1.29 14.18
C ILE A 234 24.66 2.17 13.75
N TYR A 235 23.88 2.68 14.71
CA TYR A 235 22.74 3.54 14.42
C TYR A 235 23.18 4.88 13.80
N ALA A 236 24.22 5.50 14.35
CA ALA A 236 24.76 6.74 13.79
C ALA A 236 25.28 6.54 12.35
N ASP A 237 26.01 5.46 12.11
CA ASP A 237 26.56 5.14 10.79
C ASP A 237 25.47 4.80 9.78
N TYR A 238 24.44 4.07 10.20
CA TYR A 238 23.29 3.75 9.37
C TYR A 238 22.54 5.02 8.95
N VAL A 239 22.20 5.90 9.90
CA VAL A 239 21.45 7.13 9.59
C VAL A 239 22.25 8.07 8.70
N ALA A 240 23.52 8.32 9.05
CA ALA A 240 24.40 9.13 8.23
C ALA A 240 24.65 8.49 6.85
N GLY A 241 24.78 7.17 6.81
CA GLY A 241 24.95 6.38 5.60
C GLY A 241 23.77 6.52 4.65
N CYS A 242 22.54 6.45 5.17
CA CYS A 242 21.32 6.68 4.40
C CYS A 242 21.31 8.08 3.76
N LEU A 243 21.63 9.13 4.52
CA LEU A 243 21.68 10.50 3.99
C LEU A 243 22.73 10.64 2.87
N LEU A 244 23.91 10.03 3.05
CA LEU A 244 24.97 10.05 2.05
C LEU A 244 24.59 9.25 0.79
N ARG A 245 24.00 8.06 0.93
CA ARG A 245 23.50 7.25 -0.21
C ARG A 245 22.47 8.04 -1.00
N VAL A 246 21.48 8.60 -0.30
CA VAL A 246 20.41 9.41 -0.90
C VAL A 246 20.97 10.56 -1.73
N ALA A 247 21.91 11.32 -1.15
CA ALA A 247 22.50 12.44 -1.86
C ALA A 247 23.35 11.99 -3.06
N ARG A 248 24.10 10.89 -2.94
CA ARG A 248 24.92 10.36 -4.05
C ARG A 248 24.07 9.93 -5.23
N GLU A 249 23.00 9.17 -4.98
CA GLU A 249 22.10 8.73 -6.06
C GLU A 249 21.36 9.91 -6.68
N ALA A 250 20.89 10.86 -5.87
CA ALA A 250 20.29 12.09 -6.39
C ALA A 250 21.28 12.87 -7.28
N PHE A 251 22.56 12.95 -6.91
CA PHE A 251 23.59 13.56 -7.75
C PHE A 251 23.94 12.73 -8.99
N ALA A 252 23.85 11.41 -8.92
CA ALA A 252 24.09 10.54 -10.06
C ALA A 252 23.01 10.70 -11.12
N LEU A 253 21.76 10.88 -10.70
CA LEU A 253 20.61 10.94 -11.59
C LEU A 253 20.23 12.33 -12.02
N LEU A 254 20.46 13.36 -11.21
CA LEU A 254 19.96 14.71 -11.49
C LEU A 254 21.11 15.72 -11.45
N PRO A 255 21.09 16.80 -12.26
CA PRO A 255 22.13 17.82 -12.29
C PRO A 255 22.00 18.83 -11.12
N LEU A 256 21.87 18.31 -9.89
CA LEU A 256 21.74 19.09 -8.65
C LEU A 256 23.10 19.54 -8.11
N ASP A 257 23.15 20.69 -7.43
CA ASP A 257 24.33 21.14 -6.69
C ASP A 257 24.25 20.79 -5.19
N VAL A 258 23.03 20.79 -4.64
CA VAL A 258 22.77 20.58 -3.21
C VAL A 258 21.60 19.63 -3.00
N VAL A 259 21.75 18.73 -2.03
CA VAL A 259 20.69 17.87 -1.50
C VAL A 259 20.51 18.21 -0.02
N LEU A 260 19.34 18.72 0.36
CA LEU A 260 18.94 18.91 1.75
C LEU A 260 18.32 17.61 2.26
N ALA A 261 19.12 16.77 2.92
CA ALA A 261 18.67 15.45 3.39
C ALA A 261 18.38 15.48 4.90
N THR A 262 17.21 15.02 5.31
CA THR A 262 16.78 14.98 6.73
C THR A 262 16.32 13.59 7.11
N ALA A 263 16.90 13.03 8.17
CA ALA A 263 16.44 11.80 8.81
C ALA A 263 15.37 12.07 9.87
N TRP A 264 14.32 11.28 9.83
CA TRP A 264 13.17 11.29 10.74
C TRP A 264 13.10 9.94 11.46
N ALA A 265 12.90 9.95 12.78
CA ALA A 265 12.78 8.72 13.55
C ALA A 265 11.70 8.86 14.63
N ASP A 266 11.06 7.74 14.94
CA ASP A 266 10.16 7.61 16.07
C ASP A 266 10.97 7.74 17.38
N VAL A 267 10.75 8.81 18.13
CA VAL A 267 11.41 9.05 19.42
C VAL A 267 10.36 8.98 20.52
N PHE A 268 10.62 8.12 21.52
CA PHE A 268 9.78 8.01 22.70
C PHE A 268 10.01 9.20 23.66
N ASP A 269 9.01 10.03 23.86
CA ASP A 269 9.04 11.06 24.89
C ASP A 269 8.49 10.51 26.21
N SER A 270 9.41 10.18 27.13
CA SER A 270 9.07 9.72 28.49
C SER A 270 8.24 10.70 29.32
N ARG A 271 8.17 11.99 28.95
CA ARG A 271 7.39 13.02 29.64
C ARG A 271 5.91 12.96 29.25
N THR A 272 5.62 12.64 28.00
CA THR A 272 4.26 12.54 27.46
C THR A 272 3.77 11.10 27.41
N GLY A 273 4.69 10.12 27.43
CA GLY A 273 4.41 8.70 27.25
C GLY A 273 4.08 8.31 25.81
N HIS A 274 4.24 9.23 24.87
CA HIS A 274 3.95 9.03 23.45
C HIS A 274 5.23 8.90 22.64
N THR A 275 5.14 8.16 21.54
CA THR A 275 6.19 8.11 20.53
C THR A 275 5.82 9.08 19.42
N GLU A 276 6.69 10.05 19.17
CA GLU A 276 6.49 11.09 18.16
C GLU A 276 7.60 11.00 17.12
N ASN A 277 7.26 11.26 15.86
CA ASN A 277 8.24 11.25 14.78
C ASN A 277 8.97 12.60 14.73
N HIS A 278 10.28 12.58 14.99
CA HIS A 278 11.11 13.78 15.02
C HIS A 278 12.25 13.70 14.03
N ALA A 279 12.61 14.85 13.47
CA ALA A 279 13.87 14.98 12.76
C ALA A 279 15.03 14.82 13.74
N ILE A 280 15.98 13.95 13.39
CA ILE A 280 17.11 13.58 14.26
C ILE A 280 18.47 13.98 13.66
N LEU A 281 18.54 14.12 12.34
CA LEU A 281 19.73 14.55 11.61
C LEU A 281 19.29 15.27 10.34
N SER A 282 19.91 16.39 10.02
CA SER A 282 19.64 17.13 8.77
C SER A 282 20.95 17.67 8.23
N ALA A 283 21.22 17.48 6.94
CA ALA A 283 22.46 17.89 6.31
C ALA A 283 22.22 18.49 4.90
N ALA A 284 22.89 19.61 4.63
CA ALA A 284 22.98 20.20 3.30
C ALA A 284 24.21 19.63 2.57
N ILE A 285 23.99 18.54 1.85
CA ILE A 285 25.04 17.79 1.16
C ILE A 285 25.30 18.45 -0.19
N THR A 286 26.55 18.82 -0.47
CA THR A 286 26.95 19.50 -1.71
C THR A 286 27.70 18.57 -2.65
N ARG A 287 27.40 18.63 -3.96
CA ARG A 287 28.04 17.78 -4.98
C ARG A 287 29.56 17.95 -4.98
N SER A 288 30.03 19.20 -4.86
CA SER A 288 31.46 19.52 -4.89
C SER A 288 32.23 18.85 -3.74
N THR A 289 31.61 18.74 -2.56
CA THR A 289 32.20 18.09 -1.39
C THR A 289 32.14 16.58 -1.50
N VAL A 290 31.00 16.02 -1.92
CA VAL A 290 30.85 14.58 -2.20
C VAL A 290 31.93 14.07 -3.15
N LYS A 291 32.23 14.80 -4.24
CA LYS A 291 33.29 14.41 -5.20
C LYS A 291 34.70 14.29 -4.60
N ARG A 292 34.96 14.90 -3.43
CA ARG A 292 36.27 14.84 -2.75
C ARG A 292 36.36 13.74 -1.69
N LEU A 293 35.23 13.15 -1.29
CA LEU A 293 35.19 12.12 -0.26
C LEU A 293 35.55 10.74 -0.83
N ASN A 294 36.21 9.92 -0.01
CA ASN A 294 36.54 8.53 -0.36
C ASN A 294 35.52 7.57 0.29
N PHE A 295 34.45 7.25 -0.43
CA PHE A 295 33.35 6.42 0.07
C PHE A 295 33.77 5.00 0.47
N GLU A 296 34.86 4.48 -0.08
CA GLU A 296 35.35 3.14 0.31
C GLU A 296 35.92 3.07 1.73
N ARG A 297 36.40 4.19 2.25
CA ARG A 297 37.15 4.25 3.51
C ARG A 297 36.61 5.24 4.53
N LEU A 298 35.65 6.07 4.16
CA LEU A 298 35.06 7.03 5.09
C LEU A 298 34.12 6.33 6.08
N ASP A 299 34.08 6.89 7.27
CA ASP A 299 33.05 6.65 8.26
C ASP A 299 31.86 7.60 7.97
N PRO A 300 30.62 7.09 7.82
CA PRO A 300 29.49 7.92 7.42
C PRO A 300 29.18 9.04 8.39
N SER A 301 29.17 8.74 9.69
CA SER A 301 28.75 9.69 10.71
C SER A 301 29.80 10.78 10.92
N ASP A 302 31.09 10.46 10.83
CA ASP A 302 32.15 11.46 10.80
C ASP A 302 32.18 12.26 9.48
N ALA A 303 31.77 11.67 8.35
CA ALA A 303 31.75 12.37 7.07
C ALA A 303 30.69 13.47 7.00
N ILE A 304 29.61 13.39 7.78
CA ILE A 304 28.58 14.44 7.85
C ILE A 304 29.15 15.79 8.31
N GLU A 305 30.22 15.79 9.11
CA GLU A 305 30.92 17.00 9.57
C GLU A 305 31.50 17.86 8.43
N ASN A 306 31.63 17.30 7.22
CA ASN A 306 32.06 18.05 6.03
C ASN A 306 30.94 18.94 5.45
N PHE A 307 29.73 18.85 5.96
CA PHE A 307 28.55 19.55 5.46
C PHE A 307 27.95 20.46 6.52
N LEU A 308 27.20 21.47 6.09
CA LEU A 308 26.30 22.18 6.99
C LEU A 308 25.26 21.16 7.48
N HIS A 309 25.22 20.91 8.78
CA HIS A 309 24.35 19.90 9.37
C HIS A 309 23.80 20.36 10.72
N ARG A 310 22.71 19.71 11.13
CA ARG A 310 22.10 19.79 12.45
C ARG A 310 21.91 18.36 12.96
N GLY A 311 22.19 18.14 14.23
CA GLY A 311 22.24 16.81 14.86
C GLY A 311 23.60 16.61 15.50
N ASP A 312 23.64 16.15 16.74
CA ASP A 312 24.88 15.99 17.50
C ASP A 312 25.21 14.49 17.64
N PHE A 313 26.14 14.01 16.81
CA PHE A 313 26.61 12.63 16.86
C PHE A 313 27.37 12.31 18.14
N ILE A 314 28.05 13.29 18.74
CA ILE A 314 28.82 13.10 19.97
C ILE A 314 27.88 12.95 21.17
N ALA A 315 26.83 13.76 21.23
CA ALA A 315 25.78 13.63 22.23
C ALA A 315 24.98 12.35 22.01
N SER A 316 24.57 12.04 20.77
CA SER A 316 23.81 10.83 20.43
C SER A 316 24.56 9.54 20.77
N ARG A 317 25.86 9.44 20.44
CA ARG A 317 26.69 8.28 20.80
C ARG A 317 26.84 8.11 22.33
N LYS A 318 26.80 9.20 23.11
CA LYS A 318 26.90 9.20 24.59
C LYS A 318 25.57 8.95 25.30
N SER A 319 24.48 9.55 24.84
CA SER A 319 23.14 9.45 25.43
C SER A 319 22.41 8.17 25.00
N GLY A 320 22.74 7.65 23.82
CA GLY A 320 22.05 6.54 23.17
C GLY A 320 20.71 6.89 22.56
N ALA A 321 20.48 8.18 22.28
CA ALA A 321 19.35 8.64 21.50
C ALA A 321 19.74 9.94 20.77
N PHE A 322 19.32 10.06 19.51
CA PHE A 322 19.38 11.34 18.83
C PHE A 322 18.41 12.32 19.50
N ALA A 323 18.87 13.55 19.72
CA ALA A 323 18.00 14.61 20.17
C ALA A 323 17.17 15.13 18.98
N PRO A 324 15.88 15.43 19.17
CA PRO A 324 15.08 16.12 18.15
C PRO A 324 15.74 17.44 17.72
N ILE A 325 15.70 17.71 16.42
CA ILE A 325 16.24 18.93 15.81
C ILE A 325 15.19 19.62 14.94
N VAL A 326 15.44 20.88 14.61
CA VAL A 326 14.73 21.59 13.54
C VAL A 326 15.46 21.31 12.21
N PRO A 327 14.82 20.72 11.20
CA PRO A 327 15.43 20.45 9.89
C PRO A 327 16.05 21.70 9.26
N LEU A 328 17.10 21.51 8.47
CA LEU A 328 17.62 22.56 7.60
C LEU A 328 16.61 22.87 6.49
N THR A 329 16.54 24.13 6.12
CA THR A 329 15.69 24.65 5.05
C THR A 329 16.56 25.38 4.03
N ILE A 330 15.98 25.73 2.88
CA ILE A 330 16.67 26.51 1.83
C ILE A 330 17.22 27.83 2.38
N ALA A 331 16.53 28.46 3.34
CA ALA A 331 16.97 29.71 3.95
C ALA A 331 18.36 29.58 4.62
N ASP A 332 18.65 28.41 5.17
CA ASP A 332 19.92 28.11 5.85
C ASP A 332 21.11 27.98 4.88
N LEU A 333 20.87 27.87 3.56
CA LEU A 333 21.91 27.77 2.54
C LEU A 333 22.54 29.13 2.17
N SER A 334 22.03 30.24 2.70
CA SER A 334 22.55 31.58 2.44
C SER A 334 23.91 31.79 3.12
N PRO A 335 24.91 32.41 2.44
CA PRO A 335 26.30 32.49 2.92
C PRO A 335 26.53 33.31 4.21
N ASP A 336 25.53 34.04 4.72
CA ASP A 336 25.62 34.79 5.99
C ASP A 336 25.35 33.92 7.25
N SER A 337 25.07 32.63 7.08
CA SER A 337 24.69 31.72 8.17
C SER A 337 25.90 30.95 8.73
N GLN A 338 26.91 31.64 9.28
CA GLN A 338 27.94 30.96 10.09
C GLN A 338 27.43 30.65 11.50
N PRO A 339 27.79 29.50 12.10
CA PRO A 339 27.22 29.04 13.37
C PRO A 339 27.81 29.82 14.55
N THR A 340 26.99 30.63 15.21
CA THR A 340 27.29 31.13 16.56
C THR A 340 26.98 30.08 17.62
N ARG A 341 27.91 29.91 18.56
CA ARG A 341 27.84 29.10 19.79
C ARG A 341 26.49 29.22 20.54
N PRO A 342 26.13 28.21 21.37
CA PRO A 342 24.79 28.13 21.96
C PRO A 342 24.55 29.30 22.92
N GLY A 343 23.70 30.21 22.49
CA GLY A 343 23.24 31.38 23.21
C GLY A 343 21.79 31.61 22.83
N THR A 344 20.97 31.71 23.86
CA THR A 344 19.52 31.84 23.87
C THR A 344 18.98 32.87 22.86
N HIS A 345 17.78 32.56 22.34
CA HIS A 345 16.69 33.45 21.91
C HIS A 345 16.42 33.76 20.41
N VAL A 346 15.15 33.47 20.08
CA VAL A 346 14.15 34.31 19.37
C VAL A 346 13.95 34.08 17.86
N PHE A 347 12.72 33.65 17.55
CA PHE A 347 12.09 33.55 16.24
C PHE A 347 11.94 34.93 15.55
N PRO A 348 12.19 35.05 14.25
CA PRO A 348 11.66 36.14 13.44
C PRO A 348 10.44 35.71 12.60
N THR A 349 9.55 36.68 12.36
CA THR A 349 8.25 36.55 11.70
C THR A 349 8.20 37.46 10.45
N VAL A 350 7.39 37.04 9.46
CA VAL A 350 6.78 37.80 8.33
C VAL A 350 7.77 38.24 7.23
N GLY A 351 7.53 38.13 5.92
CA GLY A 351 6.38 37.76 5.09
C GLY A 351 6.71 38.17 3.63
N ASP A 352 5.74 37.91 2.73
CA ASP A 352 5.51 38.51 1.41
C ASP A 352 5.46 37.51 0.26
N TYR A 353 4.23 37.06 -0.05
CA TYR A 353 3.62 37.24 -1.37
C TYR A 353 2.10 37.29 -1.18
N VAL A 354 1.52 38.49 -1.24
CA VAL A 354 0.07 38.68 -1.39
C VAL A 354 -0.22 39.02 -2.84
N SER A 355 -1.13 38.27 -3.46
CA SER A 355 -2.08 38.83 -4.42
C SER A 355 -3.49 38.50 -3.95
N ALA A 356 -4.32 39.53 -3.89
CA ALA A 356 -5.59 39.56 -3.19
C ALA A 356 -6.68 38.73 -3.87
N GLY A 357 -7.52 38.05 -3.08
CA GLY A 357 -8.78 37.49 -3.58
C GLY A 357 -9.48 36.43 -2.73
N ASN A 358 -8.83 35.82 -1.73
CA ASN A 358 -9.42 35.09 -0.60
C ASN A 358 -8.24 34.57 0.23
N SER A 359 -8.11 34.99 1.49
CA SER A 359 -7.09 34.42 2.38
C SER A 359 -7.33 32.91 2.47
N ASN A 360 -6.40 32.09 1.97
CA ASN A 360 -6.54 30.64 2.01
C ASN A 360 -6.45 30.17 3.48
N PRO A 361 -7.58 29.78 4.11
CA PRO A 361 -7.62 29.48 5.54
C PRO A 361 -6.80 28.23 5.90
N PHE A 362 -6.56 27.35 4.91
CA PHE A 362 -5.73 26.18 5.06
C PHE A 362 -4.25 26.52 4.96
N SER A 363 -3.85 27.55 4.19
CA SER A 363 -2.45 27.97 4.12
C SER A 363 -1.92 28.51 5.45
N GLU A 364 -2.72 29.31 6.16
CA GLU A 364 -2.35 29.84 7.48
C GLU A 364 -2.34 28.74 8.54
N ARG A 365 -3.35 27.87 8.54
CA ARG A 365 -3.42 26.71 9.44
C ARG A 365 -2.33 25.70 9.18
N TRP A 366 -1.97 25.47 7.92
CA TRP A 366 -0.85 24.63 7.52
C TRP A 366 0.47 25.23 7.99
N ALA A 367 0.69 26.53 7.79
CA ALA A 367 1.87 27.23 8.27
C ALA A 367 1.95 27.26 9.81
N GLU A 368 0.82 27.40 10.50
CA GLU A 368 0.74 27.35 11.96
C GLU A 368 0.95 25.93 12.49
N ALA A 369 0.37 24.92 11.85
CA ALA A 369 0.58 23.52 12.15
C ALA A 369 2.03 23.10 11.92
N LEU A 370 2.66 23.57 10.83
CA LEU A 370 4.09 23.41 10.60
C LEU A 370 4.92 24.04 11.73
N LYS A 371 4.57 25.25 12.19
CA LYS A 371 5.25 25.91 13.32
C LYS A 371 5.03 25.19 14.66
N LYS A 372 3.88 24.54 14.83
CA LYS A 372 3.51 23.78 16.03
C LYS A 372 3.86 22.28 15.93
N ASN A 373 4.51 21.85 14.84
CA ASN A 373 4.82 20.44 14.54
C ASN A 373 3.60 19.50 14.59
N GLN A 374 2.45 19.95 14.09
CA GLN A 374 1.20 19.19 14.03
C GLN A 374 1.01 18.47 12.69
N ILE A 375 2.03 18.48 11.82
CA ILE A 375 2.05 17.76 10.54
C ILE A 375 2.69 16.39 10.78
N GLU A 376 1.92 15.34 10.59
CA GLU A 376 2.35 13.95 10.79
C GLU A 376 2.26 13.24 9.44
N PHE A 377 3.29 12.47 9.07
CA PHE A 377 3.32 11.70 7.80
C PHE A 377 2.99 12.53 6.55
N GLY A 378 3.32 13.84 6.55
CA GLY A 378 3.09 14.73 5.42
C GLY A 378 1.68 15.32 5.30
N PHE A 379 0.82 15.18 6.32
CA PHE A 379 -0.52 15.77 6.36
C PHE A 379 -0.87 16.39 7.72
N LEU A 380 -1.82 17.32 7.71
CA LEU A 380 -2.40 17.94 8.91
C LEU A 380 -3.69 17.21 9.26
N CYS A 381 -3.78 16.66 10.46
CA CYS A 381 -5.01 16.07 10.97
C CYS A 381 -5.90 17.14 11.59
N LEU A 382 -7.13 17.31 11.08
CA LEU A 382 -8.15 18.19 11.64
C LEU A 382 -9.49 17.44 11.75
N THR A 383 -10.33 17.82 12.71
CA THR A 383 -11.69 17.30 12.74
C THR A 383 -12.57 17.94 11.66
N ALA A 384 -13.61 17.25 11.20
CA ALA A 384 -14.56 17.80 10.23
C ALA A 384 -15.12 19.17 10.64
N ASN A 385 -15.41 19.38 11.94
CA ASN A 385 -15.81 20.68 12.47
C ASN A 385 -14.70 21.75 12.38
N GLN A 386 -13.43 21.38 12.57
CA GLN A 386 -12.31 22.29 12.40
C GLN A 386 -12.11 22.69 10.93
N VAL A 387 -12.36 21.76 9.99
CA VAL A 387 -12.34 22.03 8.54
C VAL A 387 -13.54 22.89 8.13
N ALA A 388 -14.74 22.57 8.61
CA ALA A 388 -15.95 23.35 8.39
C ALA A 388 -15.80 24.79 8.91
N GLY A 389 -15.28 24.96 10.12
CA GLY A 389 -15.00 26.29 10.69
C GLY A 389 -13.97 27.08 9.90
N ALA A 390 -12.95 26.43 9.31
CA ALA A 390 -12.00 27.08 8.40
C ALA A 390 -12.67 27.59 7.11
N LEU A 391 -13.79 26.97 6.71
CA LEU A 391 -14.61 27.33 5.56
C LEU A 391 -15.79 28.26 5.92
N ASN A 392 -15.85 28.79 7.15
CA ASN A 392 -16.96 29.57 7.68
C ASN A 392 -18.32 28.85 7.66
N ARG A 393 -18.32 27.53 7.91
CA ARG A 393 -19.53 26.72 8.10
C ARG A 393 -19.74 26.40 9.58
N ASP A 394 -20.99 26.23 9.97
CA ASP A 394 -21.37 25.91 11.35
C ASP A 394 -20.89 24.51 11.75
N ASN A 395 -20.49 24.36 13.02
CA ASN A 395 -20.19 23.06 13.60
C ASN A 395 -21.46 22.21 13.70
N LYS A 396 -21.35 20.93 13.38
CA LYS A 396 -22.45 19.96 13.47
C LYS A 396 -21.95 18.66 14.10
N ASP A 397 -22.86 17.89 14.68
CA ASP A 397 -22.54 16.53 15.13
C ASP A 397 -22.35 15.59 13.94
N THR A 398 -23.13 15.81 12.87
CA THR A 398 -23.02 15.10 11.59
C THR A 398 -23.28 16.07 10.44
N PHE A 399 -22.51 15.95 9.37
CA PHE A 399 -22.75 16.61 8.09
C PHE A 399 -23.51 15.65 7.18
N THR A 400 -24.40 16.16 6.34
CA THR A 400 -25.00 15.35 5.27
C THR A 400 -23.95 14.98 4.22
N VAL A 401 -24.25 13.99 3.36
CA VAL A 401 -23.34 13.60 2.25
C VAL A 401 -23.08 14.77 1.31
N SER A 402 -24.12 15.58 1.01
CA SER A 402 -23.96 16.78 0.18
C SER A 402 -23.00 17.77 0.82
N GLU A 403 -23.20 18.10 2.09
CA GLU A 403 -22.35 19.04 2.82
C GLU A 403 -20.91 18.54 2.94
N SER A 404 -20.72 17.23 3.12
CA SER A 404 -19.39 16.61 3.17
C SER A 404 -18.66 16.77 1.82
N ARG A 405 -19.37 16.56 0.70
CA ARG A 405 -18.82 16.78 -0.66
C ARG A 405 -18.52 18.24 -0.94
N GLU A 406 -19.34 19.16 -0.43
CA GLU A 406 -19.11 20.60 -0.52
C GLU A 406 -17.92 21.06 0.35
N ILE A 407 -17.67 20.41 1.48
CA ILE A 407 -16.45 20.61 2.28
C ILE A 407 -15.24 20.16 1.47
N ALA A 408 -15.24 18.94 0.95
CA ALA A 408 -14.12 18.41 0.16
C ALA A 408 -13.82 19.24 -1.10
N SER A 409 -14.86 19.69 -1.80
CA SER A 409 -14.72 20.54 -2.99
C SER A 409 -14.13 21.91 -2.65
N ALA A 410 -14.58 22.52 -1.55
CA ALA A 410 -14.02 23.80 -1.10
C ALA A 410 -12.55 23.68 -0.66
N VAL A 411 -12.14 22.58 0.00
CA VAL A 411 -10.71 22.35 0.33
C VAL A 411 -9.87 22.25 -0.94
N GLN A 412 -10.37 21.57 -1.98
CA GLN A 412 -9.70 21.46 -3.27
C GLN A 412 -9.60 22.81 -4.01
N GLU A 413 -10.62 23.67 -3.94
CA GLU A 413 -10.55 25.03 -4.51
C GLU A 413 -9.42 25.87 -3.90
N PHE A 414 -9.08 25.60 -2.63
CA PHE A 414 -7.93 26.19 -1.95
C PHE A 414 -6.59 25.48 -2.25
N GLY A 415 -6.58 24.50 -3.14
CA GLY A 415 -5.36 23.80 -3.59
C GLY A 415 -4.85 22.72 -2.63
N TYR A 416 -5.70 22.23 -1.73
CA TYR A 416 -5.35 21.14 -0.80
C TYR A 416 -6.14 19.86 -1.13
N CYS A 417 -5.52 18.73 -0.86
CA CYS A 417 -6.16 17.43 -0.84
C CYS A 417 -6.78 17.16 0.53
N LEU A 418 -7.86 16.37 0.54
CA LEU A 418 -8.59 15.97 1.74
C LEU A 418 -8.82 14.46 1.69
N GLU A 419 -8.48 13.75 2.76
CA GLU A 419 -8.81 12.33 2.95
C GLU A 419 -9.39 12.09 4.36
N PRO A 420 -10.34 11.16 4.55
CA PRO A 420 -11.04 10.41 3.52
C PRO A 420 -12.00 11.31 2.71
N ASP A 421 -12.00 11.19 1.38
CA ASP A 421 -12.77 12.06 0.49
C ASP A 421 -14.20 11.51 0.19
N PRO A 422 -15.29 12.23 0.54
CA PRO A 422 -16.68 11.81 0.35
C PRO A 422 -17.12 11.78 -1.11
N ARG A 423 -16.35 12.42 -1.99
CA ARG A 423 -16.54 12.34 -3.45
C ARG A 423 -16.03 11.02 -4.01
N PHE A 424 -15.19 10.33 -3.25
CA PHE A 424 -14.51 9.09 -3.62
C PHE A 424 -14.81 7.95 -2.64
N GLY A 425 -15.99 7.96 -2.03
CA GLY A 425 -16.53 6.79 -1.31
C GLY A 425 -16.49 6.84 0.22
N ALA A 426 -15.99 7.92 0.84
CA ALA A 426 -15.86 8.04 2.30
C ALA A 426 -17.17 8.19 3.10
N GLY A 427 -18.33 8.38 2.44
CA GLY A 427 -19.59 8.63 3.14
C GLY A 427 -19.72 10.05 3.69
N ASN A 428 -20.54 10.25 4.71
CA ASN A 428 -20.72 11.55 5.36
C ASN A 428 -19.72 11.77 6.50
N TYR A 429 -19.44 13.04 6.82
CA TYR A 429 -18.54 13.40 7.92
C TYR A 429 -19.26 13.51 9.25
N TRP A 430 -18.65 12.95 10.30
CA TRP A 430 -19.04 13.25 11.68
C TRP A 430 -18.24 14.44 12.16
N GLY A 431 -18.84 15.32 12.97
CA GLY A 431 -18.19 16.55 13.43
C GLY A 431 -16.82 16.35 14.08
N SER A 432 -16.66 15.22 14.79
CA SER A 432 -15.42 14.80 15.45
C SER A 432 -14.53 13.91 14.60
N GLN A 433 -14.91 13.57 13.36
CA GLN A 433 -14.12 12.72 12.49
C GLN A 433 -12.84 13.40 12.07
N GLU A 434 -11.72 12.69 12.19
CA GLU A 434 -10.41 13.13 11.72
C GLU A 434 -10.31 13.07 10.20
N LEU A 435 -9.84 14.17 9.62
CA LEU A 435 -9.60 14.38 8.20
C LEU A 435 -8.14 14.84 8.02
N GLY A 436 -7.45 14.23 7.07
CA GLY A 436 -6.12 14.62 6.64
C GLY A 436 -6.17 15.66 5.54
N ILE A 437 -5.60 16.83 5.80
CA ILE A 437 -5.41 17.90 4.81
C ILE A 437 -3.95 17.94 4.41
N PHE A 438 -3.64 18.03 3.11
CA PHE A 438 -2.25 18.10 2.64
C PHE A 438 -2.14 18.75 1.27
N PRO A 439 -1.01 19.42 0.95
CA PRO A 439 -0.78 19.94 -0.39
C PRO A 439 -0.47 18.78 -1.36
N PRO A 440 -0.98 18.83 -2.61
CA PRO A 440 -0.67 17.83 -3.64
C PRO A 440 0.82 17.85 -4.01
N VAL A 441 1.40 16.67 -4.24
CA VAL A 441 2.74 16.52 -4.81
C VAL A 441 2.70 16.76 -6.32
N GLY A 442 3.53 17.68 -6.83
CA GLY A 442 3.80 17.79 -8.27
C GLY A 442 2.88 18.72 -9.07
N GLY A 443 2.00 19.52 -8.46
CA GLY A 443 1.18 20.49 -9.20
C GLY A 443 -0.21 20.71 -8.61
N PRO A 444 -1.22 21.11 -9.41
CA PRO A 444 -2.60 21.24 -8.95
C PRO A 444 -3.20 19.87 -8.56
N VAL A 445 -4.25 19.89 -7.73
CA VAL A 445 -4.95 18.67 -7.29
C VAL A 445 -5.52 17.93 -8.50
N GLU A 446 -5.06 16.70 -8.72
CA GLU A 446 -5.53 15.83 -9.79
C GLU A 446 -6.80 15.07 -9.39
N LYS A 447 -7.69 14.83 -10.36
CA LYS A 447 -8.81 13.89 -10.18
C LYS A 447 -8.22 12.48 -10.09
N PRO A 448 -8.48 11.72 -9.01
CA PRO A 448 -7.93 10.38 -8.86
C PRO A 448 -8.48 9.44 -9.93
N SER A 449 -7.65 8.49 -10.35
CA SER A 449 -8.01 7.49 -11.35
C SER A 449 -9.01 6.48 -10.79
N ALA A 450 -9.68 5.78 -11.71
CA ALA A 450 -10.47 4.60 -11.40
C ALA A 450 -9.68 3.58 -10.55
N HIS A 451 -8.42 3.31 -10.89
CA HIS A 451 -7.60 2.34 -10.16
C HIS A 451 -7.36 2.74 -8.70
N PHE A 452 -7.16 4.03 -8.42
CA PHE A 452 -7.07 4.55 -7.06
C PHE A 452 -8.35 4.30 -6.25
N LEU A 453 -9.53 4.53 -6.85
CA LEU A 453 -10.80 4.28 -6.17
C LEU A 453 -10.91 2.81 -5.74
N GLY A 454 -10.61 1.88 -6.66
CA GLY A 454 -10.61 0.46 -6.36
C GLY A 454 -9.60 0.08 -5.27
N ALA A 455 -8.39 0.64 -5.31
CA ALA A 455 -7.36 0.43 -4.28
C ALA A 455 -7.78 0.98 -2.90
N SER A 456 -8.43 2.16 -2.85
CA SER A 456 -8.95 2.77 -1.62
C SER A 456 -10.03 1.93 -0.96
N ALA A 457 -10.97 1.37 -1.75
CA ALA A 457 -11.97 0.45 -1.21
C ALA A 457 -11.35 -0.85 -0.68
N LEU A 458 -10.36 -1.39 -1.39
CA LEU A 458 -9.66 -2.60 -0.96
C LEU A 458 -8.88 -2.37 0.32
N LEU A 459 -8.17 -1.23 0.43
CA LEU A 459 -7.47 -0.79 1.63
C LEU A 459 -8.40 -0.77 2.84
N GLN A 460 -9.58 -0.16 2.70
CA GLN A 460 -10.58 -0.08 3.75
C GLN A 460 -11.08 -1.46 4.20
N LEU A 461 -11.26 -2.40 3.27
CA LEU A 461 -11.62 -3.78 3.59
C LEU A 461 -10.50 -4.53 4.31
N CYS A 462 -9.25 -4.37 3.87
CA CYS A 462 -8.08 -4.94 4.53
C CYS A 462 -7.95 -4.45 5.97
N LEU A 463 -8.04 -3.14 6.18
CA LEU A 463 -7.98 -2.52 7.51
C LEU A 463 -9.14 -2.97 8.41
N LEU A 464 -10.32 -3.25 7.86
CA LEU A 464 -11.44 -3.78 8.64
C LEU A 464 -11.17 -5.19 9.18
N VAL A 465 -10.44 -6.01 8.44
CA VAL A 465 -10.01 -7.36 8.88
C VAL A 465 -8.88 -7.24 9.89
N ALA A 466 -7.83 -6.51 9.52
CA ALA A 466 -6.62 -6.31 10.33
C ALA A 466 -6.90 -5.61 11.67
N ALA A 467 -7.91 -4.75 11.75
CA ALA A 467 -8.27 -4.07 12.99
C ALA A 467 -9.32 -4.80 13.85
N ALA A 468 -9.71 -6.02 13.48
CA ALA A 468 -10.77 -6.75 14.17
C ALA A 468 -10.42 -7.07 15.63
N ASP A 469 -9.12 -7.17 15.93
CA ASP A 469 -8.58 -7.43 17.24
C ASP A 469 -8.45 -6.16 18.13
N GLY A 470 -8.47 -4.99 17.50
CA GLY A 470 -8.28 -3.67 18.09
C GLY A 470 -6.94 -3.00 17.77
N THR A 471 -6.04 -3.68 17.05
CA THR A 471 -4.68 -3.23 16.72
C THR A 471 -4.28 -3.71 15.33
N VAL A 472 -4.01 -2.80 14.41
CA VAL A 472 -3.58 -3.18 13.06
C VAL A 472 -2.12 -3.64 13.08
N GLU A 473 -1.86 -4.91 12.74
CA GLU A 473 -0.50 -5.42 12.66
C GLU A 473 0.23 -4.94 11.39
N ARG A 474 1.51 -4.60 11.52
CA ARG A 474 2.33 -4.06 10.42
C ARG A 474 2.55 -5.09 9.29
N SER A 475 2.60 -6.38 9.62
CA SER A 475 2.77 -7.50 8.69
C SER A 475 1.62 -7.61 7.67
N GLU A 476 0.40 -7.33 8.11
CA GLU A 476 -0.81 -7.39 7.27
C GLU A 476 -0.87 -6.21 6.29
N LEU A 477 -0.51 -5.01 6.76
CA LEU A 477 -0.41 -3.81 5.93
C LEU A 477 0.76 -3.86 4.93
N ASP A 478 1.89 -4.46 5.30
CA ASP A 478 3.03 -4.67 4.39
C ASP A 478 2.61 -5.56 3.20
N ARG A 479 1.70 -6.53 3.40
CA ARG A 479 1.17 -7.37 2.31
C ARG A 479 0.28 -6.58 1.35
N PHE A 480 -0.53 -5.67 1.88
CA PHE A 480 -1.32 -4.74 1.08
C PHE A 480 -0.41 -3.79 0.27
N ARG A 481 0.63 -3.22 0.89
CA ARG A 481 1.58 -2.31 0.22
C ARG A 481 2.33 -2.99 -0.92
N VAL A 482 2.91 -4.17 -0.66
CA VAL A 482 3.59 -4.97 -1.69
C VAL A 482 2.63 -5.30 -2.84
N PHE A 483 1.35 -5.55 -2.55
CA PHE A 483 0.35 -5.80 -3.57
C PHE A 483 0.02 -4.55 -4.40
N ILE A 484 -0.19 -3.40 -3.76
CA ILE A 484 -0.49 -2.12 -4.43
C ILE A 484 0.70 -1.66 -5.30
N GLU A 485 1.92 -1.72 -4.77
CA GLU A 485 3.15 -1.30 -5.46
C GLU A 485 3.53 -2.23 -6.63
N ALA A 486 3.20 -3.53 -6.55
CA ALA A 486 3.53 -4.49 -7.61
C ALA A 486 2.56 -4.46 -8.80
N GLN A 487 1.35 -3.89 -8.66
CA GLN A 487 0.26 -4.07 -9.63
C GLN A 487 -0.05 -2.82 -10.48
N HIS A 488 0.31 -1.61 -10.03
CA HIS A 488 -0.05 -0.36 -10.71
C HIS A 488 1.01 0.74 -10.59
N GLN A 489 1.10 1.57 -11.63
CA GLN A 489 1.78 2.87 -11.55
C GLN A 489 0.77 3.92 -11.07
N PHE A 490 0.68 4.13 -9.77
CA PHE A 490 -0.09 5.24 -9.20
C PHE A 490 0.65 6.56 -9.44
N SER A 491 -0.09 7.65 -9.64
CA SER A 491 0.55 8.97 -9.65
C SER A 491 1.13 9.30 -8.27
N PRO A 492 2.14 10.19 -8.17
CA PRO A 492 2.67 10.62 -6.87
C PRO A 492 1.59 11.17 -5.93
N GLN A 493 0.55 11.82 -6.48
CA GLN A 493 -0.59 12.31 -5.69
C GLN A 493 -1.46 11.15 -5.19
N GLU A 494 -1.75 10.15 -6.02
CA GLU A 494 -2.53 8.97 -5.62
C GLU A 494 -1.82 8.15 -4.55
N HIS A 495 -0.51 8.00 -4.66
CA HIS A 495 0.30 7.32 -3.64
C HIS A 495 0.28 8.09 -2.31
N GLN A 496 0.43 9.41 -2.35
CA GLN A 496 0.30 10.27 -1.16
C GLN A 496 -1.10 10.13 -0.52
N ARG A 497 -2.17 10.12 -1.33
CA ARG A 497 -3.55 9.93 -0.85
C ARG A 497 -3.74 8.58 -0.17
N LEU A 498 -3.21 7.50 -0.74
CA LEU A 498 -3.29 6.15 -0.14
C LEU A 498 -2.56 6.10 1.21
N ILE A 499 -1.38 6.71 1.34
CA ILE A 499 -0.64 6.77 2.61
C ILE A 499 -1.44 7.53 3.69
N VAL A 500 -2.01 8.68 3.34
CA VAL A 500 -2.80 9.49 4.28
C VAL A 500 -4.05 8.71 4.72
N LEU A 501 -4.75 8.10 3.77
CA LEU A 501 -5.94 7.30 4.05
C LEU A 501 -5.62 6.08 4.93
N GLU A 502 -4.55 5.35 4.63
CA GLU A 502 -4.05 4.23 5.45
C GLU A 502 -3.79 4.69 6.89
N THR A 503 -3.08 5.82 7.04
CA THR A 503 -2.68 6.35 8.35
C THR A 503 -3.89 6.75 9.19
N LEU A 504 -4.89 7.42 8.60
CA LEU A 504 -6.12 7.83 9.28
C LEU A 504 -6.97 6.62 9.70
N LEU A 505 -7.13 5.65 8.79
CA LEU A 505 -7.94 4.46 9.06
C LEU A 505 -7.30 3.53 10.09
N ALA A 506 -5.96 3.44 10.11
CA ALA A 506 -5.24 2.68 11.12
C ALA A 506 -5.42 3.26 12.54
N ARG A 507 -5.60 4.59 12.67
CA ARG A 507 -5.88 5.28 13.95
C ARG A 507 -7.31 5.10 14.41
N ASN A 508 -8.26 5.04 13.48
CA ASN A 508 -9.66 4.84 13.77
C ASN A 508 -10.31 3.81 12.82
N PRO A 509 -10.16 2.51 13.10
CA PRO A 509 -10.66 1.46 12.23
C PRO A 509 -12.20 1.37 12.20
N ALA A 510 -12.88 1.99 13.16
CA ALA A 510 -14.34 2.05 13.15
C ALA A 510 -14.89 2.82 11.94
N ALA A 511 -14.11 3.74 11.38
CA ALA A 511 -14.47 4.50 10.18
C ALA A 511 -14.57 3.62 8.92
N ALA A 512 -13.88 2.47 8.86
CA ALA A 512 -13.90 1.57 7.70
C ALA A 512 -15.20 0.76 7.57
N LYS A 513 -16.00 0.64 8.64
CA LYS A 513 -17.23 -0.18 8.67
C LYS A 513 -18.33 0.32 7.73
N VAL A 514 -18.39 1.62 7.48
CA VAL A 514 -19.42 2.28 6.64
C VAL A 514 -19.29 1.86 5.17
N THR A 515 -18.09 1.49 4.74
CA THR A 515 -17.80 1.19 3.33
C THR A 515 -18.18 -0.24 2.94
N LEU A 516 -18.08 -1.22 3.85
CA LEU A 516 -18.34 -2.65 3.55
C LEU A 516 -19.72 -2.90 2.92
N GLY A 517 -20.79 -2.33 3.48
CA GLY A 517 -22.14 -2.50 2.96
C GLY A 517 -22.35 -1.84 1.60
N ARG A 518 -21.68 -0.71 1.34
CA ARG A 518 -21.73 0.01 0.05
C ARG A 518 -20.94 -0.74 -1.02
N THR A 519 -19.74 -1.20 -0.69
CA THR A 519 -18.88 -1.98 -1.58
C THR A 519 -19.54 -3.30 -1.97
N ALA A 520 -20.13 -4.02 -1.01
CA ALA A 520 -20.79 -5.29 -1.28
C ALA A 520 -22.06 -5.19 -2.15
N LYS A 521 -22.81 -4.08 -2.06
CA LYS A 521 -23.99 -3.85 -2.92
C LYS A 521 -23.62 -3.49 -4.38
N ARG A 522 -22.40 -2.99 -4.64
CA ARG A 522 -22.00 -2.41 -5.93
C ARG A 522 -21.01 -3.27 -6.73
N VAL A 523 -20.34 -4.24 -6.11
CA VAL A 523 -19.49 -5.21 -6.82
C VAL A 523 -20.35 -6.34 -7.42
N PRO A 524 -20.07 -6.80 -8.65
CA PRO A 524 -20.76 -7.97 -9.21
C PRO A 524 -20.51 -9.23 -8.37
N LYS A 525 -21.57 -10.03 -8.10
CA LYS A 525 -21.49 -11.25 -7.28
C LYS A 525 -20.40 -12.23 -7.72
N GLU A 526 -20.11 -12.29 -9.03
CA GLU A 526 -19.10 -13.16 -9.63
C GLU A 526 -17.67 -12.87 -9.13
N LYS A 527 -17.41 -11.64 -8.63
CA LYS A 527 -16.10 -11.19 -8.18
C LYS A 527 -15.95 -11.16 -6.66
N HIS A 528 -17.01 -11.43 -5.92
CA HIS A 528 -16.98 -11.49 -4.45
C HIS A 528 -15.98 -12.53 -3.94
N HIS A 529 -15.85 -13.66 -4.64
CA HIS A 529 -14.90 -14.72 -4.28
C HIS A 529 -13.44 -14.26 -4.33
N VAL A 530 -13.08 -13.43 -5.30
CA VAL A 530 -11.70 -12.94 -5.49
C VAL A 530 -11.32 -11.94 -4.38
N ILE A 531 -12.22 -11.00 -4.05
CA ILE A 531 -12.04 -10.07 -2.91
C ILE A 531 -11.90 -10.87 -1.61
N ALA A 532 -12.77 -11.86 -1.42
CA ALA A 532 -12.78 -12.71 -0.24
C ALA A 532 -11.49 -13.54 -0.11
N GLN A 533 -10.99 -14.11 -1.21
CA GLN A 533 -9.71 -14.83 -1.23
C GLN A 533 -8.55 -13.91 -0.85
N PHE A 534 -8.47 -12.71 -1.45
CA PHE A 534 -7.43 -11.75 -1.13
C PHE A 534 -7.44 -11.33 0.35
N LEU A 535 -8.61 -11.06 0.92
CA LEU A 535 -8.73 -10.69 2.34
C LEU A 535 -8.30 -11.83 3.28
N VAL A 536 -8.57 -13.08 2.92
CA VAL A 536 -8.10 -14.25 3.67
C VAL A 536 -6.58 -14.42 3.55
N GLU A 537 -5.99 -14.14 2.38
CA GLU A 537 -4.53 -14.15 2.18
C GLU A 537 -3.82 -13.06 2.97
N VAL A 538 -4.40 -11.86 3.07
CA VAL A 538 -3.87 -10.75 3.89
C VAL A 538 -3.93 -11.10 5.37
N ALA A 539 -5.07 -11.62 5.85
CA ALA A 539 -5.25 -12.03 7.25
C ALA A 539 -4.37 -13.24 7.64
N ALA A 540 -3.88 -14.01 6.67
CA ALA A 540 -3.01 -15.16 6.91
C ALA A 540 -1.51 -14.82 6.75
N ALA A 541 -1.14 -13.54 6.64
CA ALA A 541 0.23 -13.11 6.34
C ALA A 541 1.27 -13.58 7.37
N ASP A 542 0.87 -13.72 8.64
CA ASP A 542 1.69 -14.18 9.77
C ASP A 542 1.52 -15.68 10.09
N SER A 543 0.74 -16.40 9.26
CA SER A 543 0.33 -17.81 9.44
C SER A 543 -0.62 -18.09 10.63
N VAL A 544 -1.22 -17.07 11.25
CA VAL A 544 -2.16 -17.21 12.38
C VAL A 544 -3.36 -16.29 12.20
N ILE A 545 -4.56 -16.85 11.99
CA ILE A 545 -5.80 -16.06 11.95
C ILE A 545 -6.46 -16.11 13.33
N SER A 546 -6.61 -14.95 13.97
CA SER A 546 -7.26 -14.83 15.27
C SER A 546 -8.78 -15.08 15.22
N PRO A 547 -9.43 -15.48 16.33
CA PRO A 547 -10.89 -15.63 16.36
C PRO A 547 -11.67 -14.35 16.04
N LYS A 548 -11.06 -13.17 16.27
CA LYS A 548 -11.68 -11.87 15.98
C LYS A 548 -11.59 -11.54 14.49
N GLU A 549 -10.44 -11.78 13.84
CA GLU A 549 -10.30 -11.68 12.38
C GLU A 549 -11.19 -12.69 11.67
N HIS A 550 -11.27 -13.93 12.14
CA HIS A 550 -12.20 -14.92 11.59
C HIS A 550 -13.66 -14.45 11.68
N LYS A 551 -14.04 -13.79 12.78
CA LYS A 551 -15.38 -13.19 12.93
C LYS A 551 -15.57 -11.98 12.00
N ALA A 552 -14.53 -11.17 11.77
CA ALA A 552 -14.59 -10.05 10.83
C ALA A 552 -14.67 -10.51 9.38
N LEU A 553 -13.83 -11.47 8.96
CA LEU A 553 -13.93 -12.17 7.68
C LEU A 553 -15.32 -12.78 7.51
N GLY A 554 -15.86 -13.42 8.55
CA GLY A 554 -17.21 -13.98 8.50
C GLY A 554 -18.30 -12.94 8.26
N ARG A 555 -18.17 -11.73 8.81
CA ARG A 555 -19.07 -10.60 8.55
C ARG A 555 -18.92 -10.07 7.13
N ILE A 556 -17.69 -10.01 6.62
CA ILE A 556 -17.40 -9.59 5.23
C ILE A 556 -17.98 -10.60 4.23
N PHE A 557 -17.80 -11.90 4.47
CA PHE A 557 -18.38 -12.96 3.63
C PHE A 557 -19.90 -12.90 3.62
N ALA A 558 -20.54 -12.67 4.78
CA ALA A 558 -21.98 -12.46 4.84
C ALA A 558 -22.43 -11.20 4.07
N ALA A 559 -21.69 -10.09 4.18
CA ALA A 559 -21.98 -8.88 3.43
C ALA A 559 -21.83 -9.09 1.91
N LEU A 560 -20.83 -9.87 1.49
CA LEU A 560 -20.59 -10.29 0.11
C LEU A 560 -21.51 -11.44 -0.36
N ASP A 561 -22.53 -11.84 0.39
CA ASP A 561 -23.44 -12.95 0.00
C ASP A 561 -22.69 -14.27 -0.31
N LEU A 562 -21.59 -14.53 0.42
CA LEU A 562 -20.78 -15.74 0.31
C LEU A 562 -21.03 -16.68 1.49
N PRO A 563 -21.21 -17.99 1.25
CA PRO A 563 -21.32 -18.99 2.32
C PRO A 563 -20.07 -19.07 3.19
N GLN A 564 -20.28 -19.34 4.49
CA GLN A 564 -19.19 -19.56 5.45
C GLN A 564 -18.31 -20.77 5.08
N GLU A 565 -18.83 -21.77 4.37
CA GLU A 565 -18.02 -22.92 3.95
C GLU A 565 -16.86 -22.52 3.00
N ILE A 566 -17.01 -21.41 2.26
CA ILE A 566 -15.96 -20.88 1.38
C ILE A 566 -14.81 -20.30 2.21
N LEU A 567 -15.12 -19.56 3.27
CA LEU A 567 -14.10 -19.01 4.19
C LEU A 567 -13.25 -20.14 4.77
N ASP A 568 -13.90 -21.16 5.30
CA ASP A 568 -13.24 -22.34 5.87
C ASP A 568 -12.38 -23.08 4.83
N THR A 569 -12.83 -23.13 3.57
CA THR A 569 -12.12 -23.81 2.48
C THR A 569 -10.89 -23.02 2.03
N LEU A 570 -10.98 -21.70 1.96
CA LEU A 570 -9.85 -20.82 1.66
C LEU A 570 -8.79 -20.89 2.77
N ILE A 571 -9.20 -20.83 4.04
CA ILE A 571 -8.30 -20.98 5.19
C ILE A 571 -7.59 -22.36 5.16
N ARG A 572 -8.32 -23.44 4.87
CA ARG A 572 -7.72 -24.78 4.72
C ARG A 572 -6.81 -24.90 3.50
N GLY A 573 -7.12 -24.20 2.42
CA GLY A 573 -6.33 -24.21 1.18
C GLY A 573 -4.96 -23.52 1.30
N LEU A 574 -4.81 -22.62 2.27
CA LEU A 574 -3.54 -21.96 2.62
C LEU A 574 -2.59 -22.88 3.41
N ALA A 575 -3.10 -23.97 4.00
CA ALA A 575 -2.31 -24.97 4.70
C ALA A 575 -1.70 -25.99 3.71
N THR A 576 -0.38 -26.14 3.69
CA THR A 576 0.26 -27.27 2.98
C THR A 576 -0.11 -28.60 3.65
N PRO A 577 -0.18 -29.73 2.91
CA PRO A 577 -0.44 -31.03 3.52
C PRO A 577 0.70 -31.39 4.48
N GLY A 578 0.50 -31.09 5.76
CA GLY A 578 1.47 -31.27 6.84
C GLY A 578 1.67 -30.08 7.78
N GLY A 579 1.17 -28.89 7.44
CA GLY A 579 1.16 -27.72 8.33
C GLY A 579 -0.22 -27.55 8.99
N GLU A 580 -0.31 -27.75 10.31
CA GLU A 580 -1.52 -27.37 11.06
C GLU A 580 -1.53 -25.85 11.26
N VAL A 581 -2.60 -25.19 10.80
CA VAL A 581 -2.90 -23.79 11.13
C VAL A 581 -3.33 -23.75 12.59
N VAL A 582 -2.61 -22.96 13.40
CA VAL A 582 -2.88 -22.84 14.83
C VAL A 582 -3.96 -21.79 15.02
N ILE A 583 -5.18 -22.25 15.35
CA ILE A 583 -6.34 -21.37 15.62
C ILE A 583 -6.26 -20.76 17.05
N GLN A 584 -5.35 -21.26 17.90
CA GLN A 584 -5.24 -20.84 19.30
C GLN A 584 -3.86 -21.15 19.93
N GLU A 585 -3.25 -20.18 20.60
CA GLU A 585 -2.13 -20.41 21.52
C GLU A 585 -2.59 -20.85 22.93
N PRO A 586 -1.79 -21.63 23.68
CA PRO A 586 -2.20 -22.15 24.99
C PRO A 586 -2.39 -21.02 26.03
N SER A 587 -3.62 -20.88 26.54
CA SER A 587 -3.93 -20.02 27.70
C SER A 587 -3.72 -20.77 29.02
N ALA A 588 -3.21 -20.08 30.04
CA ALA A 588 -2.80 -20.67 31.32
C ALA A 588 -3.92 -20.99 32.32
N ASP A 589 -5.21 -20.92 31.95
CA ASP A 589 -6.32 -21.19 32.87
C ASP A 589 -7.35 -22.17 32.31
N SER A 590 -7.28 -23.41 32.79
CA SER A 590 -8.40 -24.25 33.25
C SER A 590 -7.92 -25.70 33.44
N SER A 591 -8.42 -26.35 34.49
CA SER A 591 -8.03 -27.71 34.88
C SER A 591 -8.53 -28.75 33.87
N GLY A 592 -7.65 -29.16 32.94
CA GLY A 592 -7.87 -30.27 32.00
C GLY A 592 -6.63 -31.15 31.86
N GLU A 593 -6.78 -32.32 31.24
CA GLU A 593 -5.68 -33.30 31.07
C GLU A 593 -4.48 -32.74 30.31
N LYS A 594 -3.28 -33.12 30.74
CA LYS A 594 -2.00 -32.63 30.18
C LYS A 594 -1.78 -33.18 28.77
N ILE A 595 -1.71 -32.29 27.78
CA ILE A 595 -1.33 -32.60 26.40
C ILE A 595 0.15 -33.08 26.37
N PRO A 596 0.50 -34.18 25.67
CA PRO A 596 1.88 -34.67 25.60
C PRO A 596 2.80 -33.69 24.85
N LEU A 597 4.00 -33.45 25.39
CA LEU A 597 5.05 -32.64 24.76
C LEU A 597 5.47 -33.22 23.38
N ARG A 598 5.31 -32.44 22.30
CA ARG A 598 5.79 -32.76 20.95
C ARG A 598 7.32 -32.89 20.96
N LYS A 599 7.86 -33.98 20.43
CA LYS A 599 9.30 -34.12 20.12
C LYS A 599 9.67 -33.09 19.05
N ALA A 600 10.71 -32.30 19.30
CA ALA A 600 11.32 -31.40 18.33
C ALA A 600 11.76 -32.19 17.08
N ALA A 601 11.00 -32.06 15.99
CA ALA A 601 11.40 -32.51 14.67
C ALA A 601 12.25 -31.41 14.02
N GLY A 602 13.42 -31.81 13.51
CA GLY A 602 14.34 -30.93 12.81
C GLY A 602 13.71 -30.35 11.54
N ARG A 603 14.06 -29.10 11.25
CA ARG A 603 13.80 -28.40 9.98
C ARG A 603 14.25 -29.28 8.80
N ASP A 604 13.30 -29.67 7.97
CA ASP A 604 13.57 -30.17 6.61
C ASP A 604 14.06 -29.04 5.70
N PRO A 605 14.82 -29.33 4.62
CA PRO A 605 15.61 -28.37 3.85
C PRO A 605 14.92 -27.77 2.60
N ASN A 606 13.59 -27.74 2.52
CA ASN A 606 12.92 -26.98 1.45
C ASN A 606 12.54 -25.60 1.95
N ALA A 607 13.37 -24.62 1.58
CA ALA A 607 13.02 -23.21 1.61
C ALA A 607 11.67 -23.00 0.90
N LEU A 608 10.83 -22.15 1.51
CA LEU A 608 9.65 -21.58 0.85
C LEU A 608 10.09 -20.94 -0.47
N VAL A 609 9.82 -21.61 -1.58
CA VAL A 609 9.76 -20.96 -2.89
C VAL A 609 8.30 -20.56 -3.05
N LEU A 610 8.03 -19.27 -2.85
CA LEU A 610 6.75 -18.67 -3.23
C LEU A 610 6.54 -18.97 -4.71
N ASP A 611 5.46 -19.67 -5.02
CA ASP A 611 5.07 -19.94 -6.40
C ASP A 611 4.56 -18.65 -7.04
N MET A 612 5.49 -17.88 -7.63
CA MET A 612 5.22 -16.62 -8.32
C MET A 612 4.21 -16.77 -9.47
N SER A 613 3.97 -18.00 -9.96
CA SER A 613 2.95 -18.26 -10.97
C SER A 613 1.52 -18.23 -10.40
N ARG A 614 1.33 -18.59 -9.12
CA ARG A 614 0.06 -18.43 -8.40
C ARG A 614 -0.21 -16.98 -8.00
N ILE A 615 0.81 -16.25 -7.58
CA ILE A 615 0.72 -14.80 -7.32
C ILE A 615 0.37 -14.05 -8.61
N ALA A 616 0.99 -14.42 -9.74
CA ALA A 616 0.66 -13.85 -11.05
C ALA A 616 -0.78 -14.17 -11.51
N ALA A 617 -1.27 -15.39 -11.27
CA ALA A 617 -2.64 -15.79 -11.63
C ALA A 617 -3.70 -15.06 -10.78
N ILE A 618 -3.49 -14.96 -9.45
CA ILE A 618 -4.34 -14.19 -8.54
C ILE A 618 -4.28 -12.69 -8.89
N SER A 619 -3.11 -12.18 -9.32
CA SER A 619 -2.93 -10.78 -9.70
C SER A 619 -3.67 -10.37 -10.98
N ALA A 620 -3.76 -11.25 -11.98
CA ALA A 620 -4.48 -10.98 -13.21
C ALA A 620 -6.01 -10.93 -13.00
N GLU A 621 -6.55 -11.81 -12.16
CA GLU A 621 -7.97 -11.80 -11.77
C GLU A 621 -8.33 -10.63 -10.84
N THR A 622 -7.40 -10.17 -10.00
CA THR A 622 -7.63 -9.06 -9.04
C THR A 622 -7.49 -7.68 -9.69
N ASN A 623 -6.71 -7.52 -10.77
CA ASN A 623 -6.66 -6.29 -11.56
C ASN A 623 -8.03 -5.95 -12.19
N GLU A 624 -8.77 -6.98 -12.63
CA GLU A 624 -10.16 -6.85 -13.09
C GLU A 624 -11.10 -6.42 -11.94
N VAL A 625 -10.83 -6.86 -10.71
CA VAL A 625 -11.60 -6.48 -9.51
C VAL A 625 -11.35 -5.02 -9.10
N ILE A 626 -10.11 -4.53 -9.18
CA ILE A 626 -9.80 -3.10 -8.95
C ILE A 626 -10.51 -2.23 -9.99
N GLY A 627 -10.49 -2.61 -11.27
CA GLY A 627 -11.23 -1.93 -12.34
C GLY A 627 -12.76 -1.99 -12.19
N LEU A 628 -13.31 -3.03 -11.56
CA LEU A 628 -14.75 -3.16 -11.26
C LEU A 628 -15.15 -2.41 -9.99
N LEU A 629 -14.32 -2.43 -8.95
CA LEU A 629 -14.47 -1.61 -7.75
C LEU A 629 -14.42 -0.12 -8.10
N ALA A 630 -13.56 0.27 -9.04
CA ALA A 630 -13.50 1.61 -9.59
C ALA A 630 -14.84 2.05 -10.19
N ARG A 631 -15.44 1.21 -11.05
CA ARG A 631 -16.75 1.44 -11.67
C ARG A 631 -17.90 1.38 -10.65
N ALA A 632 -17.74 0.64 -9.56
CA ALA A 632 -18.67 0.61 -8.43
C ALA A 632 -18.59 1.87 -7.56
N MET A 633 -17.48 2.61 -7.61
CA MET A 633 -17.29 3.85 -6.84
C MET A 633 -17.57 5.12 -7.64
N GLU A 634 -17.61 5.03 -8.97
CA GLU A 634 -18.02 6.11 -9.87
C GLU A 634 -19.55 6.28 -9.81
N GLU A 635 -20.03 7.37 -9.19
CA GLU A 635 -21.47 7.71 -9.22
C GLU A 635 -21.85 8.25 -10.60
N PRO A 636 -23.05 7.92 -11.14
CA PRO A 636 -23.50 8.48 -12.40
C PRO A 636 -23.60 10.00 -12.24
N GLU A 637 -22.80 10.74 -13.00
CA GLU A 637 -22.89 12.20 -13.01
C GLU A 637 -24.30 12.61 -13.44
N ASP A 638 -24.96 13.39 -12.58
CA ASP A 638 -26.26 14.03 -12.82
C ASP A 638 -26.08 15.09 -13.91
N ASN A 639 -25.98 14.66 -15.17
CA ASN A 639 -25.80 15.55 -16.30
C ASN A 639 -27.13 16.22 -16.67
N SER A 640 -27.46 17.24 -15.89
CA SER A 640 -28.47 18.23 -16.23
C SER A 640 -27.89 19.18 -17.28
N THR A 641 -28.03 18.90 -18.58
CA THR A 641 -28.27 19.96 -19.61
C THR A 641 -28.63 19.44 -21.01
N VAL A 642 -29.88 19.75 -21.39
CA VAL A 642 -30.47 20.05 -22.72
C VAL A 642 -30.59 18.96 -23.80
N ALA A 643 -31.81 18.46 -24.02
CA ALA A 643 -32.56 18.65 -25.28
C ALA A 643 -34.01 18.17 -25.16
N SER A 644 -34.96 19.10 -25.29
CA SER A 644 -36.39 18.84 -25.32
C SER A 644 -36.85 18.27 -26.67
N THR A 645 -37.66 17.20 -26.69
CA THR A 645 -38.85 17.10 -27.57
C THR A 645 -39.82 16.03 -27.06
N PRO A 646 -41.15 16.24 -27.15
CA PRO A 646 -42.14 15.53 -26.37
C PRO A 646 -42.92 14.48 -27.18
N THR A 647 -43.23 13.32 -26.60
CA THR A 647 -44.35 12.48 -27.08
C THR A 647 -44.97 11.69 -25.93
N GLN A 648 -46.18 12.09 -25.54
CA GLN A 648 -47.13 11.26 -24.80
C GLN A 648 -47.60 10.09 -25.68
N ILE A 649 -47.95 8.94 -25.09
CA ILE A 649 -49.18 8.16 -25.36
C ILE A 649 -49.21 6.96 -24.36
N VAL A 650 -50.05 7.05 -23.32
CA VAL A 650 -51.36 6.39 -23.12
C VAL A 650 -51.27 5.04 -22.37
N THR A 651 -51.77 5.04 -21.13
CA THR A 651 -52.50 3.91 -20.52
C THR A 651 -53.94 4.36 -20.24
N PRO A 652 -54.97 3.63 -20.68
CA PRO A 652 -56.36 3.83 -20.26
C PRO A 652 -56.64 3.03 -18.98
N SER A 653 -57.73 3.15 -18.22
CA SER A 653 -58.72 4.19 -17.87
C SER A 653 -59.83 3.43 -17.10
N LEU A 654 -60.49 4.09 -16.13
CA LEU A 654 -61.78 3.76 -15.43
C LEU A 654 -61.69 2.69 -14.30
N ALA A 655 -61.76 2.98 -12.99
CA ALA A 655 -62.79 3.64 -12.14
C ALA A 655 -64.09 2.80 -11.93
N PRO A 656 -64.96 2.99 -10.90
CA PRO A 656 -64.83 3.58 -9.53
C PRO A 656 -65.71 2.95 -8.37
N MET A 657 -65.44 3.36 -7.11
CA MET A 657 -66.36 3.67 -5.96
C MET A 657 -67.21 2.58 -5.25
N PRO A 658 -67.79 2.79 -4.01
CA PRO A 658 -67.86 4.01 -3.18
C PRO A 658 -67.57 3.92 -1.64
N THR A 659 -67.10 5.06 -1.11
CA THR A 659 -67.36 5.79 0.16
C THR A 659 -68.14 5.17 1.34
N ASN A 660 -67.67 5.41 2.58
CA ASN A 660 -68.36 6.35 3.50
C ASN A 660 -67.47 6.88 4.65
N GLN A 661 -67.66 8.16 5.00
CA GLN A 661 -67.00 8.92 6.07
C GLN A 661 -67.80 8.87 7.38
N THR A 662 -67.14 8.99 8.55
CA THR A 662 -67.63 9.78 9.71
C THR A 662 -66.49 10.01 10.75
N PRO A 663 -66.53 11.07 11.59
CA PRO A 663 -65.34 11.81 12.03
C PRO A 663 -65.06 11.85 13.56
N GLY A 664 -63.79 12.11 13.90
CA GLY A 664 -63.31 12.75 15.14
C GLY A 664 -62.49 11.87 16.12
N PRO A 665 -61.62 12.43 16.99
CA PRO A 665 -61.05 13.78 17.08
C PRO A 665 -59.51 13.83 16.87
N SER A 666 -59.02 15.05 16.70
CA SER A 666 -57.65 15.46 16.43
C SER A 666 -56.63 15.07 17.51
N GLN A 667 -55.63 14.28 17.11
CA GLN A 667 -54.23 14.45 17.49
C GLN A 667 -53.42 14.18 16.21
N SER A 668 -52.66 15.17 15.74
CA SER A 668 -51.84 15.08 14.54
C SER A 668 -50.91 13.87 14.63
N PRO A 669 -51.04 12.83 13.78
CA PRO A 669 -50.12 11.71 13.81
C PRO A 669 -48.81 12.15 13.16
N ALA A 670 -47.68 11.88 13.82
CA ALA A 670 -46.39 11.85 13.16
C ALA A 670 -46.52 10.90 11.95
N SER A 671 -46.59 11.48 10.77
CA SER A 671 -46.58 10.74 9.52
C SER A 671 -45.14 10.33 9.28
N PHE A 672 -44.87 9.04 9.10
CA PHE A 672 -43.56 8.55 8.66
C PHE A 672 -43.62 8.36 7.14
N PRO A 673 -43.37 9.42 6.33
CA PRO A 673 -43.39 9.29 4.87
C PRO A 673 -42.35 8.25 4.43
N HIS A 674 -42.66 7.53 3.36
CA HIS A 674 -41.81 6.47 2.77
C HIS A 674 -41.59 5.20 3.61
N LEU A 675 -42.05 5.15 4.87
CA LEU A 675 -42.10 3.90 5.64
C LEU A 675 -43.37 3.11 5.30
N GLU A 676 -43.23 1.81 5.02
CA GLU A 676 -44.41 0.98 4.72
C GLU A 676 -45.40 0.93 5.89
N ALA A 677 -46.70 1.06 5.60
CA ALA A 677 -47.77 1.18 6.59
C ALA A 677 -47.78 0.08 7.69
N ARG A 678 -47.28 -1.13 7.37
CA ARG A 678 -47.19 -2.25 8.32
C ARG A 678 -46.23 -1.99 9.50
N PHE A 679 -45.24 -1.11 9.35
CA PHE A 679 -44.24 -0.80 10.39
C PHE A 679 -44.63 0.41 11.27
N HIS A 680 -45.59 1.22 10.84
CA HIS A 680 -46.07 2.42 11.58
C HIS A 680 -46.56 2.14 13.01
N PRO A 681 -47.33 1.07 13.30
CA PRO A 681 -47.76 0.82 14.67
C PRO A 681 -46.58 0.38 15.56
N ALA A 682 -45.62 -0.37 15.02
CA ALA A 682 -44.45 -0.84 15.74
C ALA A 682 -43.46 0.29 16.08
N ILE A 683 -43.13 1.17 15.12
CA ILE A 683 -42.25 2.32 15.36
C ILE A 683 -42.84 3.27 16.41
N ARG A 684 -44.15 3.55 16.38
CA ARG A 684 -44.81 4.41 17.39
C ARG A 684 -44.68 3.87 18.80
N GLU A 685 -44.73 2.56 18.93
CA GLU A 685 -44.56 1.90 20.22
C GLU A 685 -43.10 1.93 20.68
N LEU A 686 -42.15 1.64 19.79
CA LEU A 686 -40.73 1.70 20.10
C LEU A 686 -40.29 3.10 20.54
N LEU A 687 -40.90 4.15 20.00
CA LEU A 687 -40.67 5.54 20.39
C LEU A 687 -41.20 5.90 21.79
N GLN A 688 -41.82 4.98 22.54
CA GLN A 688 -42.30 5.24 23.92
C GLN A 688 -41.23 5.02 25.00
N ALA A 689 -40.23 4.17 24.77
CA ALA A 689 -39.02 4.07 25.62
C ALA A 689 -37.73 4.45 24.86
N GLU A 690 -36.72 4.99 25.54
CA GLU A 690 -35.42 5.35 24.93
C GLU A 690 -34.52 4.12 24.80
N GLN A 691 -34.80 3.09 25.60
CA GLN A 691 -34.07 1.83 25.62
C GLN A 691 -35.06 0.68 25.80
N TRP A 692 -34.84 -0.40 25.06
CA TRP A 692 -35.58 -1.64 25.14
C TRP A 692 -34.61 -2.79 25.41
N THR A 693 -34.97 -3.70 26.30
CA THR A 693 -34.25 -4.98 26.37
C THR A 693 -34.60 -5.80 25.14
N ARG A 694 -33.69 -6.70 24.70
CA ARG A 694 -33.94 -7.52 23.52
C ARG A 694 -35.25 -8.32 23.60
N ALA A 695 -35.55 -8.89 24.76
CA ALA A 695 -36.80 -9.62 24.98
C ALA A 695 -38.05 -8.72 24.83
N ALA A 696 -37.98 -7.47 25.32
CA ALA A 696 -39.09 -6.53 25.22
C ALA A 696 -39.30 -6.04 23.77
N PHE A 697 -38.21 -5.83 23.01
CA PHE A 697 -38.29 -5.52 21.58
C PHE A 697 -38.87 -6.68 20.76
N ASP A 698 -38.43 -7.91 21.02
CA ASP A 698 -38.96 -9.10 20.35
C ASP A 698 -40.47 -9.27 20.63
N ASP A 699 -40.92 -8.94 21.84
CA ASP A 699 -42.34 -8.92 22.19
C ASP A 699 -43.12 -7.80 21.50
N VAL A 700 -42.52 -6.62 21.27
CA VAL A 700 -43.11 -5.56 20.42
C VAL A 700 -43.29 -6.08 18.99
N ALA A 701 -42.25 -6.67 18.40
CA ALA A 701 -42.32 -7.23 17.05
C ALA A 701 -43.41 -8.31 16.93
N ARG A 702 -43.48 -9.25 17.89
CA ARG A 702 -44.51 -10.30 17.91
C ARG A 702 -45.93 -9.76 18.03
N ARG A 703 -46.16 -8.72 18.84
CA ARG A 703 -47.50 -8.11 19.00
C ARG A 703 -47.99 -7.45 17.72
N HIS A 704 -47.08 -6.93 16.90
CA HIS A 704 -47.39 -6.38 15.57
C HIS A 704 -47.28 -7.40 14.44
N GLN A 705 -47.13 -8.70 14.75
CA GLN A 705 -47.01 -9.80 13.78
C GLN A 705 -45.81 -9.64 12.82
N LEU A 706 -44.71 -9.05 13.31
CA LEU A 706 -43.47 -8.84 12.57
C LEU A 706 -42.35 -9.71 13.14
N MET A 707 -41.42 -10.12 12.28
CA MET A 707 -40.20 -10.78 12.73
C MET A 707 -39.27 -9.73 13.35
N PRO A 708 -38.69 -9.97 14.55
CA PRO A 708 -37.87 -8.96 15.23
C PRO A 708 -36.69 -8.45 14.38
N PHE A 709 -35.98 -9.37 13.72
CA PHE A 709 -34.87 -9.01 12.83
C PHE A 709 -35.34 -8.14 11.66
N GLY A 710 -36.41 -8.57 10.97
CA GLY A 710 -36.96 -7.83 9.83
C GLY A 710 -37.59 -6.48 10.21
N LEU A 711 -38.12 -6.34 11.42
CA LEU A 711 -38.59 -5.05 11.94
C LEU A 711 -37.41 -4.09 12.18
N MET A 712 -36.34 -4.57 12.83
CA MET A 712 -35.16 -3.75 13.11
C MET A 712 -34.48 -3.30 11.83
N GLU A 713 -34.30 -4.23 10.88
CA GLU A 713 -33.71 -3.97 9.57
C GLU A 713 -34.55 -2.98 8.75
N ALA A 714 -35.88 -3.17 8.67
CA ALA A 714 -36.74 -2.28 7.89
C ALA A 714 -36.80 -0.86 8.47
N LEU A 715 -36.80 -0.71 9.81
CA LEU A 715 -36.77 0.60 10.45
C LEU A 715 -35.43 1.31 10.30
N ASN A 716 -34.32 0.57 10.40
CA ASN A 716 -32.98 1.12 10.21
C ASN A 716 -32.67 1.43 8.75
N GLU A 717 -33.13 0.63 7.79
CA GLU A 717 -32.96 0.93 6.35
C GLU A 717 -33.74 2.20 5.99
N TRP A 718 -35.00 2.31 6.42
CA TRP A 718 -35.79 3.52 6.21
C TRP A 718 -35.18 4.75 6.90
N SER A 719 -34.72 4.62 8.15
CA SER A 719 -34.10 5.76 8.84
C SER A 719 -32.75 6.13 8.23
N ASN A 720 -31.96 5.18 7.74
CA ASN A 720 -30.72 5.46 7.02
C ASN A 720 -31.00 6.22 5.72
N GLU A 721 -32.01 5.79 4.96
CA GLU A 721 -32.34 6.37 3.67
C GLU A 721 -32.97 7.77 3.79
N TYR A 722 -33.86 7.99 4.77
CA TYR A 722 -34.66 9.21 4.86
C TYR A 722 -34.31 10.13 6.04
N LEU A 723 -33.67 9.61 7.09
CA LEU A 723 -33.26 10.36 8.28
C LEU A 723 -31.73 10.43 8.45
N GLY A 724 -30.98 9.73 7.61
CA GLY A 724 -29.53 9.79 7.55
C GLY A 724 -28.78 8.95 8.59
N ASP A 725 -29.47 8.18 9.44
CA ASP A 725 -28.84 7.29 10.43
C ASP A 725 -29.79 6.18 10.95
N GLN A 726 -29.27 5.18 11.67
CA GLN A 726 -30.04 4.07 12.23
C GLN A 726 -30.91 4.54 13.39
N LEU A 727 -32.21 4.24 13.33
CA LEU A 727 -33.15 4.59 14.40
C LEU A 727 -32.96 3.72 15.65
N LEU A 728 -32.54 2.47 15.46
CA LEU A 728 -32.39 1.45 16.50
C LEU A 728 -30.96 0.92 16.52
N GLU A 729 -30.30 0.97 17.67
CA GLU A 729 -28.90 0.52 17.81
C GLU A 729 -28.71 -0.42 19.00
N GLY A 730 -27.90 -1.46 18.85
CA GLY A 730 -27.53 -2.41 19.91
C GLY A 730 -28.16 -3.81 19.76
N GLU A 731 -27.56 -4.81 20.42
CA GLU A 731 -27.97 -6.22 20.32
C GLU A 731 -28.78 -6.68 21.56
N ASP A 732 -28.22 -6.51 22.77
CA ASP A 732 -28.85 -6.91 24.04
C ASP A 732 -29.78 -5.83 24.62
N ILE A 733 -29.37 -4.57 24.47
CA ILE A 733 -30.14 -3.37 24.79
C ILE A 733 -30.24 -2.57 23.50
N ILE A 734 -31.47 -2.33 23.05
CA ILE A 734 -31.78 -1.59 21.83
C ILE A 734 -32.08 -0.14 22.23
N ILE A 735 -31.20 0.76 21.82
CA ILE A 735 -31.29 2.20 22.02
C ILE A 735 -32.11 2.79 20.85
N VAL A 736 -33.06 3.67 21.16
CA VAL A 736 -33.91 4.32 20.16
C VAL A 736 -33.47 5.78 19.98
N HIS A 737 -32.89 6.09 18.83
CA HIS A 737 -32.36 7.42 18.49
C HIS A 737 -33.46 8.39 18.07
N ARG A 738 -34.32 8.77 19.02
CA ARG A 738 -35.48 9.66 18.79
C ARG A 738 -35.14 11.03 18.22
N GLN A 739 -33.90 11.48 18.41
CA GLN A 739 -33.36 12.76 17.94
C GLN A 739 -33.43 12.88 16.42
N LEU A 740 -33.33 11.75 15.71
CA LEU A 740 -33.44 11.67 14.25
C LEU A 740 -34.82 12.08 13.72
N LEU A 741 -35.87 11.95 14.55
CA LEU A 741 -37.25 12.27 14.18
C LEU A 741 -37.67 13.70 14.54
N SER A 742 -36.95 14.37 15.46
CA SER A 742 -37.26 15.76 15.87
C SER A 742 -36.94 16.80 14.79
N ASN A 743 -36.08 16.47 13.82
CA ASN A 743 -35.69 17.36 12.71
C ASN A 743 -36.79 17.60 11.66
N GLN A 744 -37.98 16.98 11.77
CA GLN A 744 -39.12 17.26 10.88
C GLN A 744 -40.12 18.30 11.43
N SER A 745 -39.84 18.94 12.57
CA SER A 745 -40.76 19.92 13.20
C SER A 745 -40.56 21.37 12.72
N HIS A 746 -39.58 21.62 11.87
CA HIS A 746 -39.30 22.95 11.31
C HIS A 746 -39.16 22.87 9.79
N VAL A 747 -40.29 22.72 9.12
CA VAL A 747 -40.50 23.19 7.73
C VAL A 747 -41.73 24.08 7.72
#